data_AF-A0A9P6JYR5-F1
#
_entry.id   AF-A0A9P6JYR5-F1
#
_cell.length_a   1.000
_cell.length_b   1.000
_cell.length_c   1.000
_cell.angle_alpha   90.00
_cell.angle_beta   90.00
_cell.angle_gamma   90.00
#
_symmetry.space_group_name_H-M   'P 1'
#
loop_
_entity.id
_entity.type
_entity.pdbx_description
1 polymer ?
#
loop_
_entity_poly.entity_id
_entity_poly.type
_entity_poly.pdbx_seq_one_letter_code
_entity_poly.pdbx_strand_id
1 'polypeptide(L)'
;MLKKDELKNGNRSAEASLQPSTTASTTTQSPTVDSLGDKLNAINLTSVASSSLPLKRATTAAPTASAIAPIDDFDVNDMDDPLAGFEAQRSGIKDISLKEQFLSPTDDNIESLQTLLAARIREGSGETLFEIGVEEDGTPMKLSDAEYDTALATVKTAAATVGAEVAIMYEKNAGLSTGAPVVPESKDKEDKDANIAVEPSIAPIADVIDQPTYKSSYVMIRKTPKSVEELLELRVAVVGNVSTLLGVLTKGVLDDGRGKARVNLFRHKHEIDSGRTSSVGMEILGFDAKSVPVPTMSHGRNAPWDEICGKAAKVLSFIDLAGHERYLKTTVFGMTGCAPDFVMLMIGSNAGIVGMTKEHLGLSLALGVPVLVVITKIDMCPPNVLENTIKQLTKILKSAGCRKIPMFVKSHEDVVVTAGNFVSDRICPIFQVSNVTGEGLDLLKNFLNILPISQKYNRDDPVEYQITDTFSVPFVGTVVSGVVMNGIVHAGDQLYLGPDGNGAFQMVTVKSIQRKRLNVPLACAGQSASFGLKKIRRSTIRKGMVMLDKETIPPPRGCREFEAEILVLYHSTTIGHKYQAMLHCGAVRQTARVLAMDKPDQILRTGDRATVRFQFLQPAYLKVGARLIFREGRTKGIGKVSKIVA
;
A
#
# COMPACT_ATOMS: atom_id res chain seq x y z
N MET A 1 -22.56 -24.14 63.46
CA MET A 1 -23.35 -23.12 64.18
C MET A 1 -23.72 -22.05 63.14
N LEU A 2 -24.93 -22.02 62.55
CA LEU A 2 -26.21 -21.51 63.11
C LEU A 2 -26.03 -20.07 63.62
N LYS A 3 -26.67 -18.99 63.12
CA LYS A 3 -28.05 -18.66 62.66
C LYS A 3 -28.00 -17.44 61.69
N LYS A 4 -28.85 -17.27 60.65
CA LYS A 4 -30.30 -16.90 60.60
C LYS A 4 -30.58 -15.50 61.22
N ASP A 5 -31.20 -14.52 60.55
CA ASP A 5 -32.60 -14.42 60.08
C ASP A 5 -32.79 -13.31 59.00
N GLU A 6 -33.47 -13.56 57.88
CA GLU A 6 -34.90 -13.28 57.53
C GLU A 6 -35.29 -11.80 57.28
N LEU A 7 -35.69 -11.49 56.03
CA LEU A 7 -36.96 -10.82 55.72
C LEU A 7 -37.44 -11.15 54.28
N LYS A 8 -38.61 -11.81 54.25
CA LYS A 8 -39.55 -12.17 53.16
C LYS A 8 -40.18 -10.90 52.53
N ASN A 9 -40.89 -10.85 51.38
CA ASN A 9 -41.56 -11.78 50.45
C ASN A 9 -41.91 -10.96 49.16
N GLY A 10 -41.83 -11.50 47.93
CA GLY A 10 -42.96 -12.03 47.12
C GLY A 10 -43.21 -11.12 45.89
N ASN A 11 -43.49 -11.51 44.63
CA ASN A 11 -43.98 -12.71 43.92
C ASN A 11 -43.40 -12.67 42.47
N ARG A 12 -42.92 -13.77 41.86
CA ARG A 12 -43.60 -14.70 40.89
C ARG A 12 -44.29 -14.00 39.71
N SER A 13 -44.11 -14.36 38.43
CA SER A 13 -44.07 -15.66 37.71
C SER A 13 -43.77 -15.38 36.21
N ALA A 14 -43.38 -16.26 35.29
CA ALA A 14 -43.02 -17.69 35.21
C ALA A 14 -42.35 -17.93 33.83
N GLU A 15 -41.33 -18.78 33.78
CA GLU A 15 -40.78 -19.39 32.56
C GLU A 15 -41.36 -20.81 32.40
N ALA A 16 -41.66 -21.21 31.17
CA ALA A 16 -42.03 -22.59 30.83
C ALA A 16 -41.13 -23.11 29.70
N SER A 17 -40.30 -24.07 30.05
CA SER A 17 -39.52 -24.97 29.21
C SER A 17 -40.38 -26.14 28.71
N LEU A 18 -40.22 -26.56 27.45
CA LEU A 18 -40.88 -27.74 26.90
C LEU A 18 -40.01 -28.47 25.87
N GLN A 19 -39.70 -29.73 26.18
CA GLN A 19 -39.51 -30.89 25.30
C GLN A 19 -39.63 -32.15 26.18
N PRO A 20 -39.82 -33.38 25.65
CA PRO A 20 -40.35 -33.82 24.34
C PRO A 20 -41.49 -34.85 24.50
N SER A 21 -42.20 -35.20 23.41
CA SER A 21 -43.02 -36.41 23.36
C SER A 21 -42.94 -37.12 22.00
N THR A 22 -42.81 -38.44 22.09
CA THR A 22 -42.85 -39.45 21.03
C THR A 22 -44.23 -40.10 21.00
N THR A 23 -44.81 -40.32 19.81
CA THR A 23 -45.28 -41.63 19.27
C THR A 23 -45.98 -41.48 17.90
N ALA A 24 -45.60 -42.38 16.97
CA ALA A 24 -46.35 -43.14 15.93
C ALA A 24 -47.59 -42.53 15.21
N SER A 25 -47.95 -42.83 13.96
CA SER A 25 -47.39 -43.51 12.78
C SER A 25 -48.51 -43.49 11.73
N THR A 26 -48.30 -42.99 10.50
CA THR A 26 -49.11 -43.42 9.34
C THR A 26 -48.35 -43.28 8.02
N THR A 27 -48.38 -44.39 7.30
CA THR A 27 -47.85 -44.78 5.99
C THR A 27 -48.38 -43.94 4.81
N THR A 28 -47.53 -43.64 3.82
CA THR A 28 -47.78 -43.67 2.35
C THR A 28 -46.48 -43.24 1.65
N GLN A 29 -45.68 -44.21 1.22
CA GLN A 29 -45.49 -44.68 -0.17
C GLN A 29 -44.81 -43.66 -1.11
N SER A 30 -43.61 -44.04 -1.53
CA SER A 30 -42.83 -43.51 -2.65
C SER A 30 -43.47 -43.86 -4.00
N PRO A 31 -42.92 -43.31 -5.09
CA PRO A 31 -42.52 -44.20 -6.16
C PRO A 31 -41.07 -44.00 -6.58
N THR A 32 -40.48 -45.11 -6.99
CA THR A 32 -39.18 -45.24 -7.65
C THR A 32 -39.43 -45.49 -9.14
N VAL A 33 -38.57 -44.88 -9.98
CA VAL A 33 -37.85 -45.43 -11.15
C VAL A 33 -38.65 -46.08 -12.29
N ASP A 34 -38.47 -45.56 -13.52
CA ASP A 34 -38.02 -46.31 -14.73
C ASP A 34 -37.75 -45.31 -15.87
N SER A 35 -36.51 -45.22 -16.40
CA SER A 35 -35.89 -46.02 -17.47
C SER A 35 -36.43 -45.71 -18.88
N LEU A 36 -35.54 -45.24 -19.78
CA LEU A 36 -35.56 -45.20 -21.26
C LEU A 36 -34.62 -44.05 -21.67
N GLY A 37 -33.57 -44.19 -22.46
CA GLY A 37 -33.08 -45.26 -23.32
C GLY A 37 -32.10 -44.62 -24.31
N ASP A 38 -31.00 -45.31 -24.58
CA ASP A 38 -30.00 -44.97 -25.58
C ASP A 38 -30.58 -44.74 -26.99
N LYS A 39 -29.93 -43.82 -27.73
CA LYS A 39 -29.68 -43.82 -29.20
C LYS A 39 -28.84 -42.57 -29.54
N LEU A 40 -27.56 -42.72 -29.91
CA LEU A 40 -27.02 -42.76 -31.31
C LEU A 40 -27.34 -41.46 -32.09
N ASN A 41 -26.46 -40.75 -32.80
CA ASN A 41 -25.13 -40.96 -33.36
C ASN A 41 -24.62 -39.57 -33.86
N ALA A 42 -23.34 -39.22 -33.68
CA ALA A 42 -22.28 -39.11 -34.71
C ALA A 42 -22.52 -38.13 -35.89
N ILE A 43 -21.58 -37.17 -36.07
CA ILE A 43 -20.96 -36.63 -37.30
C ILE A 43 -19.76 -35.75 -36.83
N ASN A 44 -18.50 -36.22 -36.83
CA ASN A 44 -17.45 -36.26 -37.88
C ASN A 44 -16.79 -34.91 -38.26
N LEU A 45 -15.45 -34.86 -38.15
CA LEU A 45 -14.43 -34.38 -39.12
C LEU A 45 -13.09 -34.11 -38.39
N THR A 46 -12.18 -35.09 -38.33
CA THR A 46 -11.00 -35.34 -39.20
C THR A 46 -9.72 -34.55 -38.87
N SER A 47 -8.70 -35.34 -38.56
CA SER A 47 -7.27 -35.05 -38.43
C SER A 47 -6.58 -34.68 -39.76
N VAL A 48 -5.57 -33.80 -39.73
CA VAL A 48 -4.35 -33.92 -40.56
C VAL A 48 -3.15 -33.37 -39.77
N ALA A 49 -2.05 -34.13 -39.78
CA ALA A 49 -0.76 -33.83 -39.17
C ALA A 49 0.10 -32.89 -40.02
N SER A 50 1.04 -32.16 -39.41
CA SER A 50 2.30 -31.76 -40.09
C SER A 50 3.43 -31.37 -39.14
N SER A 51 4.50 -32.16 -39.24
CA SER A 51 5.93 -31.78 -39.25
C SER A 51 6.53 -31.03 -38.06
N SER A 52 7.26 -31.78 -37.24
CA SER A 52 8.40 -31.32 -36.45
C SER A 52 9.69 -31.31 -37.30
N LEU A 53 10.42 -30.20 -37.25
CA LEU A 53 11.84 -30.12 -37.63
C LEU A 53 12.62 -29.44 -36.48
N PRO A 54 13.87 -29.88 -36.20
CA PRO A 54 14.56 -29.56 -34.96
C PRO A 54 15.47 -28.31 -35.10
N LEU A 55 15.45 -27.43 -34.10
CA LEU A 55 16.47 -26.38 -33.97
C LEU A 55 17.64 -26.85 -33.09
N LYS A 56 18.83 -26.67 -33.64
CA LYS A 56 20.14 -27.13 -33.19
C LYS A 56 20.50 -26.61 -31.79
N ARG A 57 20.99 -27.53 -30.95
CA ARG A 57 21.80 -27.27 -29.75
C ARG A 57 23.14 -26.67 -30.16
N ALA A 58 23.51 -25.53 -29.60
CA ALA A 58 24.88 -25.05 -29.54
C ALA A 58 25.46 -25.38 -28.16
N THR A 59 26.47 -26.23 -28.14
CA THR A 59 27.34 -26.55 -27.01
C THR A 59 28.45 -25.49 -26.90
N THR A 60 28.62 -24.89 -25.73
CA THR A 60 29.87 -24.20 -25.39
C THR A 60 30.37 -24.68 -24.03
N ALA A 61 31.57 -25.25 -24.06
CA ALA A 61 32.31 -25.79 -22.95
C ALA A 61 32.89 -24.68 -22.05
N ALA A 62 33.01 -24.99 -20.77
CA ALA A 62 33.74 -24.18 -19.79
C ALA A 62 35.26 -24.31 -19.96
N PRO A 63 36.05 -23.26 -19.70
CA PRO A 63 37.45 -23.40 -19.39
C PRO A 63 37.76 -23.13 -17.90
N THR A 64 38.78 -23.85 -17.50
CA THR A 64 39.40 -24.03 -16.18
C THR A 64 40.15 -22.82 -15.65
N ALA A 65 40.28 -22.78 -14.32
CA ALA A 65 41.05 -21.80 -13.54
C ALA A 65 42.57 -21.91 -13.74
N SER A 66 43.28 -20.78 -13.67
CA SER A 66 44.69 -20.72 -13.26
C SER A 66 45.11 -19.35 -12.71
N ALA A 67 45.78 -19.42 -11.55
CA ALA A 67 46.87 -18.58 -11.03
C ALA A 67 46.66 -17.08 -10.69
N ILE A 68 46.98 -16.76 -9.43
CA ILE A 68 47.12 -15.43 -8.82
C ILE A 68 48.58 -14.97 -8.96
N ALA A 69 48.82 -13.71 -9.37
CA ALA A 69 49.95 -12.85 -8.99
C ALA A 69 49.67 -11.38 -9.45
N PRO A 70 50.46 -10.38 -8.99
CA PRO A 70 50.13 -9.39 -7.97
C PRO A 70 49.52 -8.08 -8.50
N ILE A 71 48.98 -7.30 -7.56
CA ILE A 71 48.37 -5.98 -7.74
C ILE A 71 49.49 -4.94 -7.89
N ASP A 72 49.53 -4.23 -9.02
CA ASP A 72 50.21 -2.95 -9.18
C ASP A 72 49.30 -1.97 -9.94
N ASP A 73 49.17 -0.78 -9.36
CA ASP A 73 48.66 0.51 -9.84
C ASP A 73 47.77 0.54 -11.10
N PHE A 74 46.45 0.72 -10.88
CA PHE A 74 45.52 1.11 -11.94
C PHE A 74 45.21 2.62 -11.88
N ASP A 75 45.66 3.26 -12.96
CA ASP A 75 45.45 4.66 -13.35
C ASP A 75 43.96 4.96 -13.55
N VAL A 76 43.52 6.08 -13.02
CA VAL A 76 42.12 6.53 -13.05
C VAL A 76 41.92 7.32 -14.34
N ASN A 77 41.74 6.68 -15.51
CA ASN A 77 41.27 7.37 -16.73
C ASN A 77 40.69 6.52 -17.87
N ASP A 78 40.54 5.20 -17.78
CA ASP A 78 39.87 4.42 -18.84
C ASP A 78 38.72 3.58 -18.26
N MET A 79 37.52 4.17 -18.19
CA MET A 79 36.27 3.42 -18.23
C MET A 79 35.43 3.95 -19.39
N ASP A 80 35.39 3.16 -20.47
CA ASP A 80 34.37 3.28 -21.50
C ASP A 80 32.98 3.22 -20.86
N ASP A 81 32.20 4.27 -21.08
CA ASP A 81 30.84 4.42 -20.59
C ASP A 81 29.90 3.36 -21.22
N PRO A 82 29.31 2.44 -20.44
CA PRO A 82 28.38 1.45 -20.96
C PRO A 82 27.05 2.06 -21.43
N LEU A 83 26.82 3.37 -21.23
CA LEU A 83 25.63 4.09 -21.72
C LEU A 83 25.72 4.51 -23.19
N ALA A 84 26.92 4.56 -23.79
CA ALA A 84 27.07 4.96 -25.20
C ALA A 84 26.37 3.99 -26.18
N GLY A 85 26.17 2.73 -25.76
CA GLY A 85 25.44 1.71 -26.54
C GLY A 85 23.91 1.85 -26.49
N PHE A 86 23.35 2.58 -25.52
CA PHE A 86 21.90 2.80 -25.41
C PHE A 86 21.43 4.09 -26.09
N GLU A 87 22.33 5.06 -26.31
CA GLU A 87 22.01 6.30 -27.04
C GLU A 87 21.93 6.09 -28.56
N ALA A 88 22.62 5.08 -29.10
CA ALA A 88 22.69 4.80 -30.54
C ALA A 88 21.39 4.22 -31.14
N GLN A 89 20.34 3.96 -30.35
CA GLN A 89 19.04 3.46 -30.83
C GLN A 89 17.93 4.53 -30.87
N ARG A 90 18.24 5.79 -30.56
CA ARG A 90 17.34 6.95 -30.70
C ARG A 90 17.43 7.65 -32.07
N SER A 91 18.29 7.20 -32.98
CA SER A 91 18.50 7.85 -34.28
C SER A 91 17.36 7.54 -35.27
N GLY A 92 16.24 8.23 -35.14
CA GLY A 92 15.13 8.16 -36.11
C GLY A 92 13.84 8.87 -35.73
N ILE A 93 13.66 9.29 -34.48
CA ILE A 93 12.49 10.05 -34.04
C ILE A 93 12.91 11.52 -34.04
N LYS A 94 12.22 12.38 -34.80
CA LYS A 94 12.41 13.83 -34.68
C LYS A 94 12.13 14.20 -33.21
N ASP A 95 13.08 14.82 -32.53
CA ASP A 95 12.85 15.45 -31.21
C ASP A 95 11.95 16.68 -31.41
N ILE A 96 10.66 16.42 -31.62
CA ILE A 96 9.61 17.43 -31.69
C ILE A 96 9.25 17.79 -30.25
N SER A 97 9.29 19.08 -29.91
CA SER A 97 8.93 19.58 -28.57
C SER A 97 7.51 19.14 -28.17
N LEU A 98 7.25 18.93 -26.87
CA LEU A 98 5.91 18.55 -26.42
C LEU A 98 4.90 19.65 -26.75
N LYS A 99 5.33 20.92 -26.74
CA LYS A 99 4.49 22.05 -27.17
C LYS A 99 4.01 21.90 -28.61
N GLU A 100 4.89 21.55 -29.54
CA GLU A 100 4.51 21.32 -30.95
C GLU A 100 3.58 20.12 -31.09
N GLN A 101 3.83 19.04 -30.34
CA GLN A 101 2.96 17.86 -30.34
C GLN A 101 1.55 18.15 -29.80
N PHE A 102 1.44 19.02 -28.80
CA PHE A 102 0.15 19.41 -28.21
C PHE A 102 -0.65 20.35 -29.12
N LEU A 103 0.00 21.33 -29.75
CA LEU A 103 -0.64 22.41 -30.50
C LEU A 103 -0.88 22.08 -31.97
N SER A 104 -0.12 21.14 -32.54
CA SER A 104 -0.28 20.68 -33.91
C SER A 104 -0.72 19.21 -33.93
N PRO A 105 -2.02 18.91 -33.84
CA PRO A 105 -2.54 17.54 -33.82
C PRO A 105 -2.51 16.93 -35.23
N THR A 106 -1.31 16.63 -35.75
CA THR A 106 -1.15 15.72 -36.89
C THR A 106 -1.30 14.28 -36.42
N ASP A 107 -1.68 13.37 -37.34
CA ASP A 107 -1.83 11.95 -37.00
C ASP A 107 -0.54 11.38 -36.39
N ASP A 108 0.63 11.77 -36.93
CA ASP A 108 1.96 11.38 -36.41
C ASP A 108 2.21 11.88 -34.98
N ASN A 109 1.84 13.12 -34.67
CA ASN A 109 2.02 13.70 -33.33
C ASN A 109 1.10 13.05 -32.30
N ILE A 110 -0.13 12.73 -32.70
CA ILE A 110 -1.08 12.02 -31.86
C ILE A 110 -0.57 10.60 -31.58
N GLU A 111 -0.03 9.89 -32.57
CA GLU A 111 0.55 8.55 -32.40
C GLU A 111 1.78 8.55 -31.48
N SER A 112 2.65 9.55 -31.62
CA SER A 112 3.79 9.77 -30.71
C SER A 112 3.31 9.98 -29.26
N LEU A 113 2.33 10.87 -29.07
CA LEU A 113 1.76 11.16 -27.75
C LEU A 113 1.06 9.92 -27.15
N GLN A 114 0.37 9.13 -27.96
CA GLN A 114 -0.23 7.86 -27.53
C GLN A 114 0.84 6.88 -27.04
N THR A 115 1.97 6.78 -27.75
CA THR A 115 3.08 5.92 -27.36
C THR A 115 3.70 6.36 -26.04
N LEU A 116 3.92 7.67 -25.87
CA LEU A 116 4.40 8.25 -24.61
C LEU A 116 3.45 7.98 -23.45
N LEU A 117 2.15 8.25 -23.63
CA LEU A 117 1.13 8.04 -22.60
C LEU A 117 1.00 6.55 -22.25
N ALA A 118 1.01 5.66 -23.25
CA ALA A 118 0.94 4.21 -23.03
C ALA A 118 2.15 3.69 -22.23
N ALA A 119 3.35 4.23 -22.51
CA ALA A 119 4.55 3.90 -21.75
C ALA A 119 4.43 4.36 -20.29
N ARG A 120 4.09 5.64 -20.04
CA ARG A 120 3.95 6.17 -18.67
C ARG A 120 2.83 5.50 -17.87
N ILE A 121 1.69 5.23 -18.49
CA ILE A 121 0.58 4.48 -17.87
C ILE A 121 1.05 3.07 -17.48
N ARG A 122 1.83 2.40 -18.35
CA ARG A 122 2.36 1.05 -18.05
C ARG A 122 3.34 1.09 -16.88
N GLU A 123 4.26 2.06 -16.86
CA GLU A 123 5.22 2.26 -15.77
C GLU A 123 4.53 2.57 -14.43
N GLY A 124 3.48 3.40 -14.47
CA GLY A 124 2.64 3.71 -13.31
C GLY A 124 1.57 2.65 -13.00
N SER A 125 1.70 1.44 -13.55
CA SER A 125 0.82 0.29 -13.31
C SER A 125 -0.65 0.49 -13.68
N GLY A 126 -0.97 1.46 -14.55
CA GLY A 126 -2.32 1.74 -15.06
C GLY A 126 -2.76 3.20 -14.90
N GLU A 127 -1.92 4.06 -14.32
CA GLU A 127 -2.19 5.50 -14.20
C GLU A 127 -0.91 6.31 -14.22
N THR A 128 -0.99 7.59 -14.57
CA THR A 128 0.12 8.54 -14.47
C THR A 128 -0.38 9.94 -14.13
N LEU A 129 0.40 10.66 -13.32
CA LEU A 129 0.26 12.10 -13.20
C LEU A 129 1.05 12.74 -14.35
N PHE A 130 0.42 13.66 -15.07
CA PHE A 130 1.00 14.31 -16.24
C PHE A 130 0.83 15.82 -16.12
N GLU A 131 1.86 16.59 -16.48
CA GLU A 131 1.83 18.05 -16.43
C GLU A 131 1.69 18.61 -17.83
N ILE A 132 0.66 19.43 -18.05
CA ILE A 132 0.42 20.15 -19.30
C ILE A 132 0.94 21.58 -19.14
N GLY A 133 1.71 22.05 -20.11
CA GLY A 133 2.30 23.39 -20.11
C GLY A 133 3.74 23.46 -19.60
N VAL A 134 4.39 22.32 -19.39
CA VAL A 134 5.80 22.20 -19.02
C VAL A 134 6.47 21.14 -19.92
N GLU A 135 7.65 21.46 -20.44
CA GLU A 135 8.46 20.56 -21.27
C GLU A 135 9.14 19.48 -20.40
N GLU A 136 9.77 18.49 -21.02
CA GLU A 136 10.45 17.40 -20.27
C GLU A 136 11.62 17.89 -19.40
N ASP A 137 12.24 19.01 -19.77
CA ASP A 137 13.31 19.66 -19.01
C ASP A 137 12.81 20.56 -17.86
N GLY A 138 11.49 20.64 -17.67
CA GLY A 138 10.87 21.49 -16.66
C GLY A 138 10.67 22.94 -17.10
N THR A 139 10.97 23.30 -18.35
CA THR A 139 10.75 24.66 -18.84
C THR A 139 9.26 24.91 -19.10
N PRO A 140 8.70 26.04 -18.62
CA PRO A 140 7.30 26.35 -18.86
C PRO A 140 7.06 26.71 -20.33
N MET A 141 6.10 26.06 -20.97
CA MET A 141 5.71 26.28 -22.37
C MET A 141 5.04 27.65 -22.60
N LYS A 142 4.57 28.29 -21.51
CA LYS A 142 3.84 29.56 -21.51
C LYS A 142 2.63 29.55 -22.46
N LEU A 143 1.77 28.55 -22.32
CA LEU A 143 0.56 28.41 -23.14
C LEU A 143 -0.45 29.50 -22.77
N SER A 144 -1.01 30.19 -23.77
CA SER A 144 -2.23 30.99 -23.61
C SER A 144 -3.45 30.11 -23.29
N ASP A 145 -4.56 30.70 -22.86
CA ASP A 145 -5.77 29.93 -22.52
C ASP A 145 -6.29 29.08 -23.70
N ALA A 146 -6.29 29.65 -24.92
CA ALA A 146 -6.71 28.94 -26.13
C ALA A 146 -5.75 27.81 -26.53
N GLU A 147 -4.44 28.02 -26.39
CA GLU A 147 -3.42 27.01 -26.62
C GLU A 147 -3.51 25.88 -25.58
N TYR A 148 -3.77 26.22 -24.32
CA TYR A 148 -3.98 25.25 -23.25
C TYR A 148 -5.21 24.37 -23.50
N ASP A 149 -6.34 24.98 -23.89
CA ASP A 149 -7.56 24.22 -24.19
C ASP A 149 -7.35 23.26 -25.38
N THR A 150 -6.57 23.69 -26.38
CA THR A 150 -6.16 22.86 -27.50
C THR A 150 -5.27 21.70 -27.03
N ALA A 151 -4.23 21.99 -26.23
CA ALA A 151 -3.35 20.97 -25.68
C ALA A 151 -4.11 19.93 -24.84
N LEU A 152 -5.02 20.39 -23.98
CA LEU A 152 -5.86 19.52 -23.16
C LEU A 152 -6.78 18.64 -24.01
N ALA A 153 -7.34 19.16 -25.11
CA ALA A 153 -8.16 18.39 -26.04
C ALA A 153 -7.32 17.32 -26.77
N THR A 154 -6.11 17.66 -27.20
CA THR A 154 -5.16 16.70 -27.82
C THR A 154 -4.80 15.57 -26.85
N VAL A 155 -4.46 15.91 -25.59
CA VAL A 155 -4.14 14.91 -24.55
C VAL A 155 -5.35 14.01 -24.25
N LYS A 156 -6.56 14.58 -24.14
CA LYS A 156 -7.80 13.80 -23.96
C LYS A 156 -8.05 12.84 -25.11
N THR A 157 -7.80 13.27 -26.35
CA THR A 157 -7.98 12.45 -27.55
C THR A 157 -6.97 11.30 -27.58
N ALA A 158 -5.69 11.58 -27.31
CA ALA A 158 -4.65 10.56 -27.23
C ALA A 158 -4.90 9.55 -26.09
N ALA A 159 -5.31 10.02 -24.91
CA ALA A 159 -5.65 9.17 -23.78
C ALA A 159 -6.85 8.25 -24.06
N ALA A 160 -7.89 8.77 -24.72
CA ALA A 160 -9.07 7.99 -25.09
C ALA A 160 -8.73 6.81 -26.01
N THR A 161 -7.81 6.99 -26.96
CA THR A 161 -7.34 5.91 -27.86
C THR A 161 -6.63 4.78 -27.10
N VAL A 162 -5.90 5.12 -26.03
CA VAL A 162 -5.23 4.15 -25.14
C VAL A 162 -6.21 3.53 -24.12
N GLY A 163 -7.47 3.96 -24.10
CA GLY A 163 -8.50 3.49 -23.16
C GLY A 163 -8.35 4.09 -21.76
N ALA A 164 -7.87 5.33 -21.67
CA ALA A 164 -7.69 6.07 -20.43
C ALA A 164 -8.54 7.35 -20.40
N GLU A 165 -8.91 7.77 -19.19
CA GLU A 165 -9.61 9.03 -18.94
C GLU A 165 -8.65 10.04 -18.31
N VAL A 166 -8.92 11.32 -18.56
CA VAL A 166 -8.11 12.45 -18.08
C VAL A 166 -8.94 13.26 -17.09
N ALA A 167 -8.39 13.49 -15.90
CA ALA A 167 -8.98 14.31 -14.86
C ALA A 167 -8.03 15.43 -14.44
N ILE A 168 -8.52 16.67 -14.37
CA ILE A 168 -7.70 17.80 -13.94
C ILE A 168 -7.62 17.78 -12.41
N MET A 169 -6.40 17.69 -11.86
CA MET A 169 -6.17 17.67 -10.42
C MET A 169 -5.89 19.06 -9.86
N TYR A 170 -5.18 19.89 -10.63
CA TYR A 170 -4.87 21.27 -10.28
C TYR A 170 -4.58 22.09 -11.54
N GLU A 171 -5.13 23.30 -11.62
CA GLU A 171 -4.80 24.28 -12.66
C GLU A 171 -3.99 25.43 -12.05
N LYS A 172 -2.92 25.79 -12.75
CA LYS A 172 -2.03 26.87 -12.39
C LYS A 172 -2.14 27.95 -13.47
N ASN A 173 -2.69 29.09 -13.07
CA ASN A 173 -2.69 30.31 -13.86
C ASN A 173 -1.55 31.18 -13.37
N ALA A 174 -0.51 31.33 -14.17
CA ALA A 174 0.64 32.15 -13.84
C ALA A 174 0.54 33.49 -14.58
N GLY A 175 0.25 34.52 -13.79
CA GLY A 175 0.33 35.94 -14.11
C GLY A 175 0.42 36.66 -12.77
N LEU A 176 1.25 37.70 -12.65
CA LEU A 176 1.46 38.36 -11.37
C LEU A 176 0.13 38.99 -10.91
N SER A 177 -0.52 38.42 -9.89
CA SER A 177 -1.59 39.14 -9.20
C SER A 177 -0.95 40.29 -8.42
N THR A 178 -1.28 41.52 -8.79
CA THR A 178 -1.00 42.74 -8.04
C THR A 178 -1.40 42.59 -6.57
N GLY A 179 -0.44 42.77 -5.66
CA GLY A 179 -0.69 43.16 -4.27
C GLY A 179 -1.14 42.06 -3.29
N ALA A 180 -0.20 41.28 -2.78
CA ALA A 180 -0.30 40.83 -1.39
C ALA A 180 0.29 41.94 -0.50
N PRO A 181 -0.39 42.40 0.57
CA PRO A 181 0.20 43.37 1.48
C PRO A 181 1.38 42.69 2.19
N VAL A 182 2.57 43.25 2.00
CA VAL A 182 3.72 42.97 2.86
C VAL A 182 3.33 43.45 4.25
N VAL A 183 2.97 42.52 5.13
CA VAL A 183 2.90 42.77 6.57
C VAL A 183 4.33 43.04 7.02
N PRO A 184 4.69 44.23 7.54
CA PRO A 184 6.04 44.46 8.02
C PRO A 184 6.25 43.66 9.30
N GLU A 185 7.29 42.83 9.32
CA GLU A 185 7.81 42.26 10.55
C GLU A 185 8.26 43.39 11.49
N SER A 186 7.63 43.48 12.65
CA SER A 186 8.07 44.33 13.75
C SER A 186 9.43 43.84 14.27
N LYS A 187 10.47 44.66 14.10
CA LYS A 187 11.67 44.60 14.93
C LYS A 187 11.76 45.88 15.75
N ASP A 188 11.55 45.75 17.05
CA ASP A 188 11.93 46.75 18.02
C ASP A 188 13.46 46.93 18.00
N LYS A 189 13.91 48.17 17.83
CA LYS A 189 14.90 48.80 18.71
C LYS A 189 14.96 50.31 18.45
N GLU A 190 14.87 51.02 19.56
CA GLU A 190 14.99 52.47 19.71
C GLU A 190 16.30 53.00 19.12
N ASP A 191 16.25 54.14 18.43
CA ASP A 191 17.09 55.29 18.78
C ASP A 191 16.56 56.57 18.11
N LYS A 192 16.67 57.66 18.88
CA LYS A 192 16.16 59.00 18.59
C LYS A 192 17.14 59.77 17.69
N ASP A 193 16.58 60.52 16.73
CA ASP A 193 16.77 61.97 16.52
C ASP A 193 16.76 62.40 15.03
N ALA A 194 16.17 63.59 14.85
CA ALA A 194 16.29 64.53 13.73
C ALA A 194 15.41 64.35 12.46
N ASN A 195 14.40 65.23 12.42
CA ASN A 195 13.62 65.74 11.29
C ASN A 195 14.44 65.99 10.00
N ILE A 196 14.00 65.43 8.87
CA ILE A 196 13.93 66.13 7.57
C ILE A 196 12.70 65.62 6.81
N ALA A 197 11.82 66.54 6.44
CA ALA A 197 10.67 66.29 5.58
C ALA A 197 11.14 66.10 4.12
N VAL A 198 10.78 64.97 3.51
CA VAL A 198 10.94 64.73 2.07
C VAL A 198 9.59 64.28 1.53
N GLU A 199 8.99 65.11 0.69
CA GLU A 199 7.77 64.77 -0.05
C GLU A 199 8.02 63.57 -0.98
N PRO A 200 7.10 62.60 -1.08
CA PRO A 200 7.26 61.49 -2.01
C PRO A 200 6.97 61.98 -3.43
N SER A 201 7.98 62.04 -4.30
CA SER A 201 7.78 62.18 -5.73
C SER A 201 7.10 60.90 -6.26
N ILE A 202 5.78 60.97 -6.45
CA ILE A 202 5.00 59.96 -7.15
C ILE A 202 5.45 59.99 -8.62
N ALA A 203 6.20 58.97 -9.05
CA ALA A 203 6.40 58.72 -10.47
C ALA A 203 5.06 58.32 -11.11
N PRO A 204 4.73 58.83 -12.31
CA PRO A 204 3.43 58.61 -12.90
C PRO A 204 3.20 57.14 -13.25
N ILE A 205 1.99 56.68 -12.91
CA ILE A 205 1.38 55.42 -13.33
C ILE A 205 1.21 55.48 -14.84
N ALA A 206 2.15 54.91 -15.58
CA ALA A 206 2.01 54.59 -16.99
C ALA A 206 2.89 53.38 -17.29
N ASP A 207 2.29 52.40 -17.96
CA ASP A 207 2.89 51.15 -18.47
C ASP A 207 2.94 49.96 -17.51
N VAL A 208 1.80 49.61 -16.89
CA VAL A 208 1.53 48.20 -16.53
C VAL A 208 0.90 47.54 -17.75
N ILE A 209 1.75 47.12 -18.67
CA ILE A 209 1.36 46.31 -19.84
C ILE A 209 0.79 44.99 -19.31
N ASP A 210 -0.38 44.65 -19.85
CA ASP A 210 -1.09 43.37 -19.74
C ASP A 210 -0.10 42.20 -19.95
N GLN A 211 0.51 41.69 -18.88
CA GLN A 211 1.46 40.59 -19.00
C GLN A 211 0.67 39.32 -19.33
N PRO A 212 1.06 38.57 -20.38
CA PRO A 212 0.32 37.40 -20.82
C PRO A 212 0.27 36.37 -19.69
N THR A 213 -0.94 36.12 -19.20
CA THR A 213 -1.22 35.01 -18.28
C THR A 213 -1.01 33.71 -19.03
N TYR A 214 -0.22 32.81 -18.47
CA TYR A 214 -0.02 31.48 -19.03
C TYR A 214 -0.62 30.42 -18.11
N LYS A 215 -1.18 29.39 -18.74
CA LYS A 215 -1.90 28.32 -18.05
C LYS A 215 -1.14 27.01 -18.15
N SER A 216 -1.09 26.31 -17.03
CA SER A 216 -0.54 24.96 -16.90
C SER A 216 -1.43 24.14 -15.97
N SER A 217 -1.38 22.82 -16.05
CA SER A 217 -2.16 21.97 -15.15
C SER A 217 -1.53 20.63 -14.91
N TYR A 218 -1.83 20.08 -13.74
CA TYR A 218 -1.59 18.68 -13.46
C TYR A 218 -2.86 17.89 -13.75
N VAL A 219 -2.74 16.93 -14.66
CA VAL A 219 -3.81 16.02 -15.04
C VAL A 219 -3.46 14.59 -14.62
N MET A 220 -4.44 13.90 -14.04
CA MET A 220 -4.37 12.48 -13.77
C MET A 220 -4.92 11.73 -14.97
N ILE A 221 -4.11 10.86 -15.56
CA ILE A 221 -4.49 10.01 -16.68
C ILE A 221 -4.58 8.57 -16.17
N ARG A 222 -5.78 7.98 -16.19
CA ARG A 222 -6.04 6.66 -15.60
C ARG A 222 -6.75 5.75 -16.59
N LYS A 223 -6.25 4.53 -16.75
CA LYS A 223 -6.89 3.51 -17.58
C LYS A 223 -8.26 3.12 -16.99
N THR A 224 -9.28 3.04 -17.83
CA THR A 224 -10.60 2.55 -17.39
C THR A 224 -10.57 1.02 -17.32
N PRO A 225 -10.83 0.42 -16.14
CA PRO A 225 -10.78 -1.03 -16.01
C PRO A 225 -11.93 -1.68 -16.77
N LYS A 226 -11.66 -2.74 -17.52
CA LYS A 226 -12.70 -3.54 -18.19
C LYS A 226 -13.37 -4.52 -17.22
N SER A 227 -12.64 -4.94 -16.19
CA SER A 227 -13.07 -5.92 -15.20
C SER A 227 -12.43 -5.62 -13.83
N VAL A 228 -12.95 -6.26 -12.78
CA VAL A 228 -12.46 -6.10 -11.40
C VAL A 228 -11.01 -6.55 -11.21
N GLU A 229 -10.46 -7.37 -12.12
CA GLU A 229 -9.07 -7.83 -12.05
C GLU A 229 -8.07 -6.76 -12.49
N GLU A 230 -8.49 -5.78 -13.32
CA GLU A 230 -7.66 -4.66 -13.77
C GLU A 230 -7.67 -3.47 -12.81
N LEU A 231 -8.57 -3.48 -11.82
CA LEU A 231 -8.75 -2.39 -10.87
C LEU A 231 -7.49 -2.19 -10.02
N LEU A 232 -6.97 -0.95 -10.00
CA LEU A 232 -5.81 -0.57 -9.22
C LEU A 232 -6.12 -0.68 -7.73
N GLU A 233 -5.21 -1.29 -6.96
CA GLU A 233 -5.32 -1.37 -5.50
C GLU A 233 -4.10 -0.74 -4.86
N LEU A 234 -4.36 0.26 -4.01
CA LEU A 234 -3.35 0.84 -3.16
C LEU A 234 -3.65 0.48 -1.71
N ARG A 235 -2.69 -0.13 -1.01
CA ARG A 235 -2.85 -0.55 0.38
C ARG A 235 -2.25 0.46 1.33
N VAL A 236 -3.09 1.05 2.17
CA VAL A 236 -2.68 2.04 3.15
C VAL A 236 -2.86 1.46 4.54
N ALA A 237 -1.75 1.22 5.24
CA ALA A 237 -1.80 0.86 6.65
C ALA A 237 -2.07 2.11 7.49
N VAL A 238 -3.12 2.09 8.28
CA VAL A 238 -3.48 3.23 9.13
C VAL A 238 -3.18 2.87 10.57
N VAL A 239 -2.36 3.68 11.24
CA VAL A 239 -1.88 3.44 12.61
C VAL A 239 -2.11 4.66 13.50
N GLY A 240 -2.41 4.43 14.79
CA GLY A 240 -2.68 5.49 15.77
C GLY A 240 -4.15 5.55 16.20
N ASN A 241 -4.73 6.75 16.31
CA ASN A 241 -6.16 6.91 16.61
C ASN A 241 -6.99 6.85 15.32
N VAL A 242 -7.11 5.64 14.78
CA VAL A 242 -7.45 5.38 13.37
C VAL A 242 -8.94 5.47 13.04
N SER A 243 -9.77 4.81 13.84
CA SER A 243 -11.08 4.35 13.38
C SER A 243 -12.08 5.47 13.08
N THR A 244 -11.95 6.65 13.69
CA THR A 244 -12.85 7.77 13.38
C THR A 244 -12.61 8.31 11.97
N LEU A 245 -11.37 8.66 11.61
CA LEU A 245 -11.06 9.17 10.26
C LEU A 245 -11.43 8.13 9.20
N LEU A 246 -11.10 6.87 9.45
CA LEU A 246 -11.41 5.82 8.50
C LEU A 246 -12.92 5.69 8.27
N GLY A 247 -13.74 5.80 9.33
CA GLY A 247 -15.19 5.79 9.21
C GLY A 247 -15.71 6.97 8.39
N VAL A 248 -15.14 8.16 8.57
CA VAL A 248 -15.51 9.36 7.79
C VAL A 248 -15.12 9.20 6.31
N LEU A 249 -13.92 8.71 6.02
CA LEU A 249 -13.44 8.54 4.65
C LEU A 249 -14.23 7.48 3.88
N THR A 250 -14.60 6.37 4.53
CA THR A 250 -15.19 5.21 3.84
C THR A 250 -16.71 5.14 3.93
N LYS A 251 -17.33 5.90 4.83
CA LYS A 251 -18.80 6.03 4.90
C LYS A 251 -19.31 7.39 4.41
N GLY A 252 -18.43 8.39 4.25
CA GLY A 252 -18.82 9.70 3.73
C GLY A 252 -19.68 10.52 4.69
N VAL A 253 -19.69 10.18 5.98
CA VAL A 253 -20.45 10.89 7.02
C VAL A 253 -19.46 11.43 8.04
N LEU A 254 -19.58 12.71 8.39
CA LEU A 254 -18.76 13.36 9.42
C LEU A 254 -19.03 12.76 10.80
N ASP A 255 -18.01 12.82 11.66
CA ASP A 255 -18.13 12.34 13.04
C ASP A 255 -18.88 13.36 13.92
N ASP A 256 -19.55 12.88 14.95
CA ASP A 256 -20.27 13.72 15.92
C ASP A 256 -19.37 14.20 17.09
N GLY A 257 -18.06 13.98 16.99
CA GLY A 257 -17.08 14.24 18.05
C GLY A 257 -17.12 13.23 19.19
N ARG A 258 -18.11 12.32 19.22
CA ARG A 258 -18.24 11.23 20.21
C ARG A 258 -17.84 9.88 19.63
N GLY A 259 -17.46 9.85 18.35
CA GLY A 259 -17.00 8.66 17.65
C GLY A 259 -18.15 7.84 17.07
N LYS A 260 -19.24 8.44 16.63
CA LYS A 260 -20.25 7.73 15.84
C LYS A 260 -19.66 7.06 14.60
N ALA A 261 -18.71 7.70 13.92
CA ALA A 261 -18.07 7.15 12.74
C ALA A 261 -17.23 5.89 13.05
N ARG A 262 -16.54 5.85 14.21
CA ARG A 262 -15.72 4.68 14.61
C ARG A 262 -16.55 3.46 15.00
N VAL A 263 -17.75 3.65 15.57
CA VAL A 263 -18.60 2.53 16.02
C VAL A 263 -18.98 1.63 14.84
N ASN A 264 -19.16 2.22 13.66
CA ASN A 264 -19.47 1.50 12.43
C ASN A 264 -18.34 0.60 11.93
N LEU A 265 -17.11 0.74 12.47
CA LEU A 265 -15.95 -0.08 12.09
C LEU A 265 -15.66 -1.20 13.09
N PHE A 266 -16.17 -1.12 14.32
CA PHE A 266 -15.90 -2.15 15.32
C PHE A 266 -16.58 -3.46 14.98
N ARG A 267 -15.79 -4.54 15.07
CA ARG A 267 -16.23 -5.90 14.68
C ARG A 267 -16.60 -6.75 15.88
N HIS A 268 -16.01 -6.45 17.04
CA HIS A 268 -16.19 -7.23 18.24
C HIS A 268 -16.84 -6.43 19.37
N LYS A 269 -17.63 -7.09 20.21
CA LYS A 269 -18.33 -6.47 21.34
C LYS A 269 -17.38 -5.69 22.26
N HIS A 270 -16.22 -6.27 22.59
CA HIS A 270 -15.24 -5.60 23.45
C HIS A 270 -14.59 -4.37 22.79
N GLU A 271 -14.57 -4.26 21.47
CA GLU A 271 -14.12 -3.04 20.78
C GLU A 271 -15.12 -1.90 20.97
N ILE A 272 -16.43 -2.22 20.93
CA ILE A 272 -17.52 -1.27 21.21
C ILE A 272 -17.45 -0.82 22.68
N ASP A 273 -17.33 -1.78 23.61
CA ASP A 273 -17.31 -1.49 25.05
C ASP A 273 -16.06 -0.68 25.46
N SER A 274 -14.88 -1.01 24.90
CA SER A 274 -13.62 -0.33 25.25
C SER A 274 -13.30 0.89 24.38
N GLY A 275 -13.98 1.05 23.25
CA GLY A 275 -13.69 2.05 22.23
C GLY A 275 -12.33 1.87 21.55
N ARG A 276 -11.76 0.64 21.55
CA ARG A 276 -10.40 0.35 21.06
C ARG A 276 -10.41 -0.79 20.05
N THR A 277 -9.80 -0.56 18.89
CA THR A 277 -9.56 -1.59 17.87
C THR A 277 -8.60 -2.66 18.39
N SER A 278 -8.95 -3.92 18.17
CA SER A 278 -8.21 -5.09 18.64
C SER A 278 -7.79 -6.05 17.52
N SER A 279 -8.47 -5.95 16.37
CA SER A 279 -8.30 -6.80 15.19
C SER A 279 -7.81 -5.99 13.98
N VAL A 280 -7.25 -6.66 12.97
CA VAL A 280 -6.92 -6.01 11.70
C VAL A 280 -8.21 -5.85 10.87
N GLY A 281 -8.62 -4.61 10.67
CA GLY A 281 -9.75 -4.25 9.81
C GLY A 281 -9.31 -4.03 8.36
N MET A 282 -10.25 -4.17 7.43
CA MET A 282 -10.08 -3.70 6.06
C MET A 282 -11.32 -2.91 5.67
N GLU A 283 -11.11 -1.70 5.15
CA GLU A 283 -12.14 -0.85 4.57
C GLU A 283 -11.65 -0.32 3.22
N ILE A 284 -12.57 0.10 2.35
CA ILE A 284 -12.24 0.57 1.01
C ILE A 284 -12.79 1.96 0.71
N LEU A 285 -12.08 2.69 -0.14
CA LEU A 285 -12.55 3.91 -0.80
C LEU A 285 -12.21 3.80 -2.29
N GLY A 286 -13.21 3.94 -3.15
CA GLY A 286 -13.04 3.89 -4.60
C GLY A 286 -12.93 5.28 -5.21
N PHE A 287 -12.16 5.40 -6.28
CA PHE A 287 -12.14 6.54 -7.20
C PHE A 287 -12.44 6.03 -8.60
N ASP A 288 -13.27 6.73 -9.35
CA ASP A 288 -13.54 6.42 -10.75
C ASP A 288 -12.35 6.80 -11.66
N ALA A 289 -12.50 6.59 -12.97
CA ALA A 289 -11.49 6.94 -13.96
C ALA A 289 -11.27 8.46 -14.07
N LYS A 290 -12.27 9.26 -13.69
CA LYS A 290 -12.23 10.74 -13.62
C LYS A 290 -11.74 11.27 -12.29
N SER A 291 -11.12 10.42 -11.45
CA SER A 291 -10.58 10.82 -10.14
C SER A 291 -11.62 11.32 -9.14
N VAL A 292 -12.91 11.02 -9.34
CA VAL A 292 -13.99 11.37 -8.41
C VAL A 292 -14.20 10.23 -7.40
N PRO A 293 -14.33 10.52 -6.09
CA PRO A 293 -14.66 9.51 -5.10
C PRO A 293 -15.99 8.82 -5.42
N VAL A 294 -15.98 7.49 -5.48
CA VAL A 294 -17.20 6.70 -5.66
C VAL A 294 -18.08 6.83 -4.42
N PRO A 295 -19.38 7.13 -4.57
CA PRO A 295 -20.30 7.26 -3.43
C PRO A 295 -20.32 6.00 -2.57
N THR A 296 -20.12 6.19 -1.27
CA THR A 296 -20.11 5.11 -0.27
C THR A 296 -21.51 4.82 0.29
N MET A 297 -22.50 5.64 -0.07
CA MET A 297 -23.91 5.44 0.22
C MET A 297 -24.68 5.15 -1.06
N SER A 298 -25.49 4.09 -1.03
CA SER A 298 -26.41 3.71 -2.09
C SER A 298 -27.77 3.43 -1.45
N HIS A 299 -28.82 4.09 -1.93
CA HIS A 299 -30.21 3.87 -1.47
C HIS A 299 -30.39 4.01 0.07
N GLY A 300 -29.70 4.97 0.68
CA GLY A 300 -29.78 5.22 2.13
C GLY A 300 -29.06 4.19 3.01
N ARG A 301 -28.25 3.30 2.43
CA ARG A 301 -27.41 2.33 3.15
C ARG A 301 -25.97 2.40 2.66
N ASN A 302 -25.05 1.82 3.45
CA ASN A 302 -23.67 1.66 3.02
C ASN A 302 -23.61 0.81 1.74
N ALA A 303 -23.01 1.36 0.69
CA ALA A 303 -22.79 0.64 -0.56
C ALA A 303 -21.93 -0.61 -0.28
N PRO A 304 -22.33 -1.78 -0.77
CA PRO A 304 -21.53 -2.98 -0.62
C PRO A 304 -20.27 -2.88 -1.51
N TRP A 305 -19.25 -3.68 -1.20
CA TRP A 305 -17.93 -3.53 -1.82
C TRP A 305 -17.93 -3.85 -3.32
N ASP A 306 -18.83 -4.72 -3.75
CA ASP A 306 -19.08 -5.03 -5.16
C ASP A 306 -19.55 -3.81 -5.95
N GLU A 307 -20.47 -3.01 -5.41
CA GLU A 307 -20.92 -1.78 -6.06
C GLU A 307 -19.80 -0.75 -6.17
N ILE A 308 -19.00 -0.59 -5.10
CA ILE A 308 -17.86 0.34 -5.08
C ILE A 308 -16.80 -0.09 -6.10
N CYS A 309 -16.41 -1.37 -6.07
CA CYS A 309 -15.40 -1.92 -6.99
C CYS A 309 -15.89 -1.92 -8.45
N GLY A 310 -17.18 -2.05 -8.71
CA GLY A 310 -17.74 -2.02 -10.06
C GLY A 310 -17.72 -0.63 -10.71
N LYS A 311 -17.72 0.45 -9.92
CA LYS A 311 -17.66 1.85 -10.43
C LYS A 311 -16.26 2.47 -10.34
N ALA A 312 -15.37 1.89 -9.55
CA ALA A 312 -14.04 2.41 -9.33
C ALA A 312 -13.08 2.02 -10.47
N ALA A 313 -12.13 2.90 -10.76
CA ALA A 313 -10.91 2.60 -11.51
C ALA A 313 -9.71 2.34 -10.57
N LYS A 314 -9.73 2.96 -9.40
CA LYS A 314 -8.75 2.77 -8.33
C LYS A 314 -9.44 2.57 -6.99
N VAL A 315 -8.96 1.61 -6.20
CA VAL A 315 -9.46 1.35 -4.85
C VAL A 315 -8.32 1.48 -3.84
N LEU A 316 -8.53 2.35 -2.87
CA LEU A 316 -7.74 2.41 -1.66
C LEU A 316 -8.24 1.36 -0.69
N SER A 317 -7.35 0.48 -0.25
CA SER A 317 -7.60 -0.53 0.76
C SER A 317 -6.92 -0.12 2.06
N PHE A 318 -7.71 0.39 2.99
CA PHE A 318 -7.23 0.77 4.30
C PHE A 318 -7.14 -0.45 5.20
N ILE A 319 -5.96 -0.67 5.76
CA ILE A 319 -5.72 -1.69 6.78
C ILE A 319 -5.84 -0.97 8.13
N ASP A 320 -6.97 -1.18 8.82
CA ASP A 320 -7.21 -0.59 10.15
C ASP A 320 -6.39 -1.36 11.19
N LEU A 321 -5.39 -0.70 11.75
CA LEU A 321 -4.49 -1.29 12.73
C LEU A 321 -4.73 -0.69 14.11
N ALA A 322 -4.63 -1.54 15.13
CA ALA A 322 -4.80 -1.12 16.51
C ALA A 322 -3.71 -0.11 16.95
N GLY A 323 -4.12 0.98 17.61
CA GLY A 323 -3.23 2.00 18.15
C GLY A 323 -2.76 1.76 19.59
N HIS A 324 -3.38 0.83 20.32
CA HIS A 324 -3.04 0.59 21.73
C HIS A 324 -1.93 -0.46 21.88
N GLU A 325 -0.99 -0.25 22.81
CA GLU A 325 0.14 -1.15 23.09
C GLU A 325 -0.22 -2.63 23.30
N ARG A 326 -1.36 -2.94 23.93
CA ARG A 326 -1.83 -4.34 24.16
C ARG A 326 -2.03 -5.10 22.84
N TYR A 327 -2.34 -4.38 21.77
CA TYR A 327 -2.63 -4.94 20.45
C TYR A 327 -1.50 -4.69 19.44
N LEU A 328 -0.33 -4.22 19.89
CA LEU A 328 0.83 -3.98 19.02
C LEU A 328 1.23 -5.22 18.22
N LYS A 329 1.04 -6.42 18.78
CA LYS A 329 1.26 -7.70 18.07
C LYS A 329 0.38 -7.83 16.82
N THR A 330 -0.83 -7.27 16.86
CA THR A 330 -1.80 -7.26 15.76
C THR A 330 -1.38 -6.22 14.72
N THR A 331 -0.96 -5.03 15.17
CA THR A 331 -0.45 -3.96 14.31
C THR A 331 0.77 -4.41 13.51
N VAL A 332 1.76 -5.03 14.17
CA VAL A 332 2.97 -5.53 13.49
C VAL A 332 2.61 -6.58 12.45
N PHE A 333 1.67 -7.47 12.77
CA PHE A 333 1.21 -8.47 11.83
C PHE A 333 0.55 -7.85 10.60
N GLY A 334 -0.32 -6.84 10.76
CA GLY A 334 -0.91 -6.14 9.63
C GLY A 334 0.11 -5.36 8.80
N MET A 335 1.11 -4.75 9.44
CA MET A 335 2.19 -4.04 8.75
C MET A 335 3.13 -4.97 7.96
N THR A 336 3.38 -6.18 8.47
CA THR A 336 4.33 -7.13 7.85
C THR A 336 3.66 -8.10 6.88
N GLY A 337 2.46 -8.58 7.21
CA GLY A 337 1.74 -9.57 6.43
C GLY A 337 0.92 -8.98 5.29
N CYS A 338 0.28 -7.83 5.47
CA CYS A 338 -0.56 -7.23 4.42
C CYS A 338 0.23 -6.41 3.38
N ALA A 339 1.56 -6.28 3.56
CA ALA A 339 2.48 -5.56 2.68
C ALA A 339 1.92 -4.20 2.20
N PRO A 340 1.67 -3.24 3.11
CA PRO A 340 1.14 -1.93 2.73
C PRO A 340 2.13 -1.15 1.84
N ASP A 341 1.58 -0.40 0.90
CA ASP A 341 2.34 0.51 0.04
C ASP A 341 2.72 1.79 0.79
N PHE A 342 1.83 2.25 1.68
CA PHE A 342 2.02 3.45 2.48
C PHE A 342 1.51 3.27 3.91
N VAL A 343 2.06 4.07 4.81
CA VAL A 343 1.57 4.18 6.19
C VAL A 343 1.00 5.58 6.44
N MET A 344 -0.24 5.62 6.89
CA MET A 344 -0.90 6.82 7.40
C MET A 344 -0.81 6.84 8.92
N LEU A 345 0.07 7.69 9.45
CA LEU A 345 0.28 7.87 10.88
C LEU A 345 -0.66 8.94 11.43
N MET A 346 -1.64 8.49 12.22
CA MET A 346 -2.64 9.35 12.85
C MET A 346 -2.15 9.89 14.19
N ILE A 347 -2.18 11.20 14.36
CA ILE A 347 -1.81 11.90 15.60
C ILE A 347 -2.96 12.80 16.03
N GLY A 348 -3.38 12.72 17.29
CA GLY A 348 -4.34 13.67 17.85
C GLY A 348 -3.64 14.99 18.16
N SER A 349 -4.13 16.10 17.62
CA SER A 349 -3.65 17.46 17.91
C SER A 349 -3.57 17.75 19.42
N ASN A 350 -4.60 17.34 20.16
CA ASN A 350 -4.76 17.58 21.59
C ASN A 350 -3.93 16.66 22.49
N ALA A 351 -3.61 15.45 22.03
CA ALA A 351 -2.87 14.46 22.80
C ALA A 351 -1.36 14.57 22.58
N GLY A 352 -0.93 15.12 21.43
CA GLY A 352 0.48 15.14 21.03
C GLY A 352 1.03 13.74 20.73
N ILE A 353 2.36 13.61 20.78
CA ILE A 353 3.08 12.38 20.40
C ILE A 353 3.20 11.45 21.61
N VAL A 354 2.16 10.67 21.85
CA VAL A 354 2.07 9.78 23.02
C VAL A 354 2.50 8.34 22.67
N GLY A 355 3.37 7.78 23.52
CA GLY A 355 3.63 6.34 23.67
C GLY A 355 3.94 5.58 22.37
N MET A 356 2.89 5.13 21.69
CA MET A 356 2.91 4.22 20.55
C MET A 356 3.24 4.90 19.22
N THR A 357 3.05 6.22 19.09
CA THR A 357 3.34 6.94 17.83
C THR A 357 4.79 6.74 17.38
N LYS A 358 5.76 6.79 18.31
CA LYS A 358 7.18 6.55 18.03
C LYS A 358 7.45 5.11 17.61
N GLU A 359 6.77 4.14 18.22
CA GLU A 359 6.88 2.72 17.87
C GLU A 359 6.31 2.45 16.48
N HIS A 360 5.14 3.03 16.14
CA HIS A 360 4.54 2.89 14.81
C HIS A 360 5.38 3.55 13.72
N LEU A 361 5.91 4.75 14.00
CA LEU A 361 6.85 5.43 13.09
C LEU A 361 8.13 4.60 12.91
N GLY A 362 8.73 4.13 14.00
CA GLY A 362 9.93 3.29 13.97
C GLY A 362 9.71 1.98 13.20
N LEU A 363 8.55 1.33 13.38
CA LEU A 363 8.17 0.14 12.63
C LEU A 363 8.04 0.41 11.13
N SER A 364 7.44 1.54 10.75
CA SER A 364 7.25 1.91 9.35
C SER A 364 8.58 2.19 8.66
N LEU A 365 9.49 2.89 9.35
CA LEU A 365 10.85 3.14 8.89
C LEU A 365 11.68 1.86 8.81
N ALA A 366 11.53 0.95 9.79
CA ALA A 366 12.19 -0.35 9.79
C ALA A 366 11.77 -1.23 8.62
N LEU A 367 10.47 -1.20 8.28
CA LEU A 367 9.93 -1.88 7.11
C LEU A 367 10.21 -1.14 5.81
N GLY A 368 10.79 0.07 5.88
CA GLY A 368 11.04 0.98 4.77
C GLY A 368 9.80 1.22 3.91
N VAL A 369 8.67 1.46 4.57
CA VAL A 369 7.41 1.87 3.93
C VAL A 369 7.28 3.39 4.09
N PRO A 370 6.95 4.15 3.02
CA PRO A 370 6.80 5.60 3.12
C PRO A 370 5.65 5.98 4.07
N VAL A 371 5.85 7.08 4.80
CA VAL A 371 4.94 7.52 5.88
C VAL A 371 4.40 8.91 5.58
N LEU A 372 3.08 9.04 5.60
CA LEU A 372 2.38 10.32 5.64
C LEU A 372 1.76 10.49 7.04
N VAL A 373 1.70 11.73 7.53
CA VAL A 373 1.18 12.05 8.85
C VAL A 373 -0.11 12.83 8.73
N VAL A 374 -1.09 12.47 9.54
CA VAL A 374 -2.36 13.19 9.64
C VAL A 374 -2.60 13.60 11.08
N ILE A 375 -2.63 14.90 11.31
CA ILE A 375 -2.97 15.51 12.60
C ILE A 375 -4.48 15.72 12.61
N THR A 376 -5.19 14.94 13.43
CA THR A 376 -6.65 14.99 13.55
C THR A 376 -7.09 15.79 14.78
N LYS A 377 -8.37 16.19 14.82
CA LYS A 377 -9.03 16.88 15.95
C LYS A 377 -8.60 18.33 16.10
N ILE A 378 -8.27 18.99 15.00
CA ILE A 378 -7.86 20.40 15.01
C ILE A 378 -8.99 21.33 15.50
N ASP A 379 -10.24 20.90 15.34
CA ASP A 379 -11.46 21.59 15.80
C ASP A 379 -11.53 21.78 17.32
N MET A 380 -11.02 20.83 18.10
CA MET A 380 -11.09 20.85 19.56
C MET A 380 -9.81 21.37 20.23
N CYS A 381 -8.71 21.50 19.47
CA CYS A 381 -7.40 21.76 20.03
C CYS A 381 -7.10 23.27 20.10
N PRO A 382 -6.72 23.81 21.27
CA PRO A 382 -6.19 25.16 21.36
C PRO A 382 -4.96 25.36 20.45
N PRO A 383 -4.80 26.54 19.81
CA PRO A 383 -3.77 26.76 18.79
C PRO A 383 -2.34 26.61 19.34
N ASN A 384 -2.11 27.05 20.57
CA ASN A 384 -0.82 26.90 21.26
C ASN A 384 -0.42 25.43 21.46
N VAL A 385 -1.39 24.55 21.75
CA VAL A 385 -1.14 23.10 21.91
C VAL A 385 -0.86 22.46 20.57
N LEU A 386 -1.61 22.83 19.53
CA LEU A 386 -1.41 22.36 18.16
C LEU A 386 -0.01 22.70 17.64
N GLU A 387 0.43 23.96 17.82
CA GLU A 387 1.78 24.38 17.46
C GLU A 387 2.86 23.58 18.17
N ASN A 388 2.69 23.30 19.47
CA ASN A 388 3.62 22.50 20.23
C ASN A 388 3.70 21.06 19.69
N THR A 389 2.56 20.45 19.37
CA THR A 389 2.50 19.12 18.74
C THR A 389 3.22 19.12 17.39
N ILE A 390 3.01 20.15 16.56
CA ILE A 390 3.67 20.31 15.25
C ILE A 390 5.19 20.47 15.42
N LYS A 391 5.64 21.29 16.37
CA LYS A 391 7.08 21.48 16.68
C LYS A 391 7.73 20.16 17.12
N GLN A 392 7.07 19.41 17.99
CA GLN A 392 7.55 18.09 18.44
C GLN A 392 7.62 17.07 17.29
N LEU A 393 6.60 17.03 16.44
CA LEU A 393 6.55 16.15 15.27
C LEU A 393 7.69 16.45 14.31
N THR A 394 7.84 17.72 13.96
CA THR A 394 8.91 18.21 13.08
C THR A 394 10.29 17.82 13.61
N LYS A 395 10.52 17.97 14.92
CA LYS A 395 11.78 17.58 15.56
C LYS A 395 12.05 16.07 15.46
N ILE A 396 11.03 15.23 15.64
CA ILE A 396 11.17 13.78 15.53
C ILE A 396 11.42 13.36 14.08
N LEU A 397 10.68 13.90 13.12
CA LEU A 397 10.84 13.58 11.70
C LEU A 397 12.24 13.96 11.18
N LYS A 398 12.78 15.10 11.62
CA LYS A 398 14.14 15.55 11.28
C LYS A 398 15.26 14.85 12.07
N SER A 399 14.92 14.08 13.11
CA SER A 399 15.92 13.41 13.96
C SER A 399 16.74 12.38 13.16
N ALA A 400 17.95 12.07 13.66
CA ALA A 400 18.88 11.16 13.00
C ALA A 400 18.32 9.75 12.72
N GLY A 401 17.29 9.33 13.46
CA GLY A 401 16.61 8.04 13.29
C GLY A 401 15.52 8.04 12.21
N CYS A 402 14.97 9.20 11.83
CA CYS A 402 13.91 9.31 10.82
C CYS A 402 14.42 9.90 9.51
N ARG A 403 15.22 10.99 9.58
CA ARG A 403 15.81 11.70 8.44
C ARG A 403 14.78 12.10 7.36
N LYS A 404 13.57 12.48 7.79
CA LYS A 404 12.49 12.91 6.90
C LYS A 404 12.41 14.44 6.83
N ILE A 405 11.97 14.94 5.68
CA ILE A 405 11.66 16.34 5.42
C ILE A 405 10.14 16.52 5.57
N PRO A 406 9.67 17.14 6.67
CA PRO A 406 8.24 17.38 6.85
C PRO A 406 7.75 18.43 5.85
N MET A 407 6.68 18.13 5.13
CA MET A 407 6.01 19.07 4.23
C MET A 407 4.55 19.24 4.65
N PHE A 408 4.12 20.46 4.92
CA PHE A 408 2.75 20.74 5.33
C PHE A 408 1.90 21.02 4.09
N VAL A 409 0.86 20.23 3.90
CA VAL A 409 -0.04 20.36 2.76
C VAL A 409 -1.19 21.26 3.15
N LYS A 410 -1.29 22.44 2.53
CA LYS A 410 -2.33 23.46 2.83
C LYS A 410 -3.18 23.81 1.62
N SER A 411 -2.67 23.58 0.42
CA SER A 411 -3.33 23.92 -0.84
C SER A 411 -3.41 22.70 -1.77
N HIS A 412 -4.22 22.82 -2.82
CA HIS A 412 -4.31 21.81 -3.88
C HIS A 412 -3.02 21.72 -4.71
N GLU A 413 -2.26 22.81 -4.85
CA GLU A 413 -0.93 22.78 -5.48
C GLU A 413 0.03 21.91 -4.66
N ASP A 414 0.08 22.14 -3.34
CA ASP A 414 0.92 21.34 -2.43
C ASP A 414 0.58 19.85 -2.55
N VAL A 415 -0.71 19.49 -2.65
CA VAL A 415 -1.14 18.09 -2.78
C VAL A 415 -0.46 17.43 -3.98
N VAL A 416 -0.49 18.07 -5.15
CA VAL A 416 0.02 17.46 -6.38
C VAL A 416 1.54 17.40 -6.38
N VAL A 417 2.21 18.49 -6.01
CA VAL A 417 3.68 18.56 -5.92
C VAL A 417 4.19 17.56 -4.89
N THR A 418 3.52 17.44 -3.74
CA THR A 418 3.89 16.46 -2.72
C THR A 418 3.68 15.04 -3.19
N ALA A 419 2.55 14.74 -3.84
CA ALA A 419 2.22 13.38 -4.27
C ALA A 419 3.21 12.88 -5.33
N GLY A 420 3.57 13.74 -6.31
CA GLY A 420 4.58 13.41 -7.32
C GLY A 420 5.96 13.11 -6.72
N ASN A 421 6.35 13.82 -5.66
CA ASN A 421 7.66 13.66 -5.02
C ASN A 421 7.67 12.67 -3.84
N PHE A 422 6.51 12.17 -3.39
CA PHE A 422 6.42 11.37 -2.15
C PHE A 422 7.17 10.03 -2.24
N VAL A 423 7.31 9.49 -3.44
CA VAL A 423 8.04 8.22 -3.70
C VAL A 423 9.55 8.36 -3.40
N SER A 424 10.09 9.58 -3.30
CA SER A 424 11.51 9.84 -3.02
C SER A 424 12.01 9.45 -1.61
N ASP A 425 11.18 8.79 -0.80
CA ASP A 425 11.45 8.29 0.55
C ASP A 425 11.93 9.31 1.59
N ARG A 426 12.26 10.55 1.23
CA ARG A 426 12.74 11.56 2.18
C ARG A 426 11.61 12.45 2.67
N ILE A 427 10.60 12.71 1.84
CA ILE A 427 9.51 13.61 2.17
C ILE A 427 8.51 12.92 3.09
N CYS A 428 7.97 13.66 4.06
CA CYS A 428 6.88 13.23 4.92
C CYS A 428 5.75 14.28 4.86
N PRO A 429 4.69 14.03 4.08
CA PRO A 429 3.52 14.90 3.99
C PRO A 429 2.79 14.96 5.33
N ILE A 430 2.35 16.15 5.72
CA ILE A 430 1.61 16.39 6.95
C ILE A 430 0.30 17.09 6.61
N PHE A 431 -0.81 16.42 6.91
CA PHE A 431 -2.16 16.94 6.79
C PHE A 431 -2.71 17.32 8.15
N GLN A 432 -3.48 18.41 8.20
CA GLN A 432 -4.26 18.81 9.36
C GLN A 432 -5.73 18.62 9.02
N VAL A 433 -6.45 17.81 9.80
CA VAL A 433 -7.82 17.43 9.48
C VAL A 433 -8.74 17.47 10.69
N SER A 434 -10.02 17.73 10.41
CA SER A 434 -11.11 17.60 11.36
C SER A 434 -12.16 16.64 10.83
N ASN A 435 -12.42 15.58 11.60
CA ASN A 435 -13.47 14.62 11.27
C ASN A 435 -14.88 15.15 11.56
N VAL A 436 -14.99 16.24 12.34
CA VAL A 436 -16.27 16.83 12.75
C VAL A 436 -16.67 17.95 11.81
N THR A 437 -15.75 18.87 11.50
CA THR A 437 -16.01 20.02 10.61
C THR A 437 -15.77 19.69 9.14
N GLY A 438 -15.00 18.63 8.85
CA GLY A 438 -14.63 18.24 7.49
C GLY A 438 -13.40 18.96 6.92
N GLU A 439 -12.81 19.89 7.68
CA GLU A 439 -11.62 20.65 7.29
C GLU A 439 -10.45 19.72 6.93
N GLY A 440 -9.82 19.96 5.78
CA GLY A 440 -8.64 19.25 5.28
C GLY A 440 -8.88 17.83 4.75
N LEU A 441 -10.11 17.31 4.82
CA LEU A 441 -10.44 15.96 4.33
C LEU A 441 -10.39 15.86 2.80
N ASP A 442 -10.73 16.93 2.11
CA ASP A 442 -10.64 17.08 0.65
C ASP A 442 -9.18 16.96 0.17
N LEU A 443 -8.27 17.72 0.79
CA LEU A 443 -6.83 17.67 0.49
C LEU A 443 -6.26 16.26 0.71
N LEU A 444 -6.63 15.62 1.81
CA LEU A 444 -6.20 14.24 2.11
C LEU A 444 -6.75 13.24 1.08
N LYS A 445 -8.04 13.33 0.71
CA LYS A 445 -8.65 12.46 -0.30
C LYS A 445 -7.98 12.62 -1.67
N ASN A 446 -7.76 13.87 -2.09
CA ASN A 446 -7.09 14.17 -3.36
C ASN A 446 -5.65 13.67 -3.36
N PHE A 447 -4.92 13.84 -2.25
CA PHE A 447 -3.59 13.28 -2.12
C PHE A 447 -3.57 11.75 -2.27
N LEU A 448 -4.42 11.05 -1.52
CA LEU A 448 -4.52 9.59 -1.59
C LEU A 448 -4.95 9.08 -2.97
N ASN A 449 -5.75 9.87 -3.72
CA ASN A 449 -6.13 9.54 -5.08
C ASN A 449 -4.94 9.59 -6.06
N ILE A 450 -4.04 10.57 -5.90
CA ILE A 450 -2.89 10.76 -6.80
C ILE A 450 -1.78 9.75 -6.51
N LEU A 451 -1.62 9.30 -5.26
CA LEU A 451 -0.51 8.45 -4.85
C LEU A 451 -0.34 7.20 -5.73
N PRO A 452 0.83 6.99 -6.36
CA PRO A 452 1.07 5.81 -7.19
C PRO A 452 1.23 4.56 -6.32
N ILE A 453 1.12 3.39 -6.92
CA ILE A 453 1.48 2.13 -6.26
C ILE A 453 3.00 2.13 -6.04
N SER A 454 3.43 2.12 -4.78
CA SER A 454 4.84 2.28 -4.39
C SER A 454 5.67 1.04 -4.72
N GLN A 455 5.13 -0.15 -4.49
CA GLN A 455 5.84 -1.40 -4.73
C GLN A 455 5.70 -1.83 -6.19
N LYS A 456 6.83 -2.11 -6.85
CA LYS A 456 6.85 -2.71 -8.17
C LYS A 456 6.63 -4.21 -8.03
N TYR A 457 5.57 -4.70 -8.66
CA TYR A 457 5.22 -6.11 -8.68
C TYR A 457 5.49 -6.67 -10.07
N ASN A 458 6.25 -7.76 -10.14
CA ASN A 458 6.53 -8.40 -11.41
C ASN A 458 5.48 -9.48 -11.70
N ARG A 459 4.77 -9.32 -12.81
CA ARG A 459 3.73 -10.25 -13.27
C ARG A 459 4.32 -11.45 -14.02
N ASP A 460 5.52 -11.29 -14.58
CA ASP A 460 6.18 -12.31 -15.38
C ASP A 460 7.03 -13.26 -14.52
N ASP A 461 7.26 -12.89 -13.25
CA ASP A 461 7.96 -13.75 -12.29
C ASP A 461 7.11 -14.96 -11.88
N PRO A 462 7.74 -16.07 -11.45
CA PRO A 462 7.02 -17.22 -10.90
C PRO A 462 6.10 -16.84 -9.74
N VAL A 463 4.95 -17.51 -9.65
CA VAL A 463 3.93 -17.23 -8.65
C VAL A 463 4.51 -17.32 -7.23
N GLU A 464 4.29 -16.26 -6.45
CA GLU A 464 4.44 -16.28 -5.00
C GLU A 464 3.25 -15.61 -4.35
N TYR A 465 2.59 -16.35 -3.45
CA TYR A 465 1.46 -15.86 -2.69
C TYR A 465 1.68 -16.08 -1.20
N GLN A 466 1.62 -15.00 -0.41
CA GLN A 466 1.86 -15.06 1.03
C GLN A 466 0.55 -15.14 1.81
N ILE A 467 0.38 -16.18 2.63
CA ILE A 467 -0.85 -16.42 3.39
C ILE A 467 -0.82 -15.66 4.70
N THR A 468 -1.78 -14.75 4.85
CA THR A 468 -1.98 -13.93 6.05
C THR A 468 -3.13 -14.44 6.91
N ASP A 469 -4.18 -14.98 6.31
CA ASP A 469 -5.32 -15.50 7.07
C ASP A 469 -5.93 -16.76 6.46
N THR A 470 -6.69 -17.48 7.28
CA THR A 470 -7.34 -18.73 6.89
C THR A 470 -8.76 -18.79 7.44
N PHE A 471 -9.70 -19.13 6.56
CA PHE A 471 -11.12 -19.19 6.84
C PHE A 471 -11.67 -20.59 6.49
N SER A 472 -12.74 -20.98 7.17
CA SER A 472 -13.56 -22.13 6.80
C SER A 472 -14.91 -21.58 6.37
N VAL A 473 -15.16 -21.58 5.07
CA VAL A 473 -16.37 -21.00 4.49
C VAL A 473 -17.34 -22.13 4.11
N PRO A 474 -18.61 -22.07 4.54
CA PRO A 474 -19.61 -23.07 4.15
C PRO A 474 -19.65 -23.26 2.63
N PHE A 475 -19.78 -24.51 2.17
CA PHE A 475 -19.85 -24.92 0.75
C PHE A 475 -18.58 -24.66 -0.11
N VAL A 476 -17.74 -23.70 0.25
CA VAL A 476 -16.46 -23.44 -0.43
C VAL A 476 -15.36 -24.34 0.12
N GLY A 477 -15.29 -24.48 1.46
CA GLY A 477 -14.26 -25.25 2.17
C GLY A 477 -13.20 -24.36 2.80
N THR A 478 -11.94 -24.77 2.70
CA THR A 478 -10.80 -24.02 3.24
C THR A 478 -10.46 -22.87 2.29
N VAL A 479 -10.49 -21.64 2.81
CA VAL A 479 -10.13 -20.42 2.09
C VAL A 479 -8.91 -19.79 2.74
N VAL A 480 -7.91 -19.43 1.94
CA VAL A 480 -6.73 -18.68 2.40
C VAL A 480 -6.82 -17.25 1.87
N SER A 481 -6.35 -16.28 2.65
CA SER A 481 -6.28 -14.88 2.24
C SER A 481 -4.87 -14.34 2.43
N GLY A 482 -4.47 -13.41 1.57
CA GLY A 482 -3.07 -13.10 1.35
C GLY A 482 -2.86 -12.11 0.21
N VAL A 483 -1.59 -11.90 -0.08
CA VAL A 483 -1.13 -10.98 -1.13
C VAL A 483 -0.36 -11.81 -2.16
N VAL A 484 -0.66 -11.60 -3.43
CA VAL A 484 0.15 -12.12 -4.53
C VAL A 484 1.38 -11.22 -4.62
N MET A 485 2.55 -11.73 -4.29
CA MET A 485 3.80 -10.97 -4.36
C MET A 485 4.34 -10.94 -5.79
N ASN A 486 4.34 -12.09 -6.48
CA ASN A 486 4.85 -12.24 -7.83
C ASN A 486 3.91 -13.11 -8.67
N GLY A 487 3.95 -12.93 -9.98
CA GLY A 487 3.25 -13.77 -10.94
C GLY A 487 1.74 -13.52 -11.06
N ILE A 488 1.07 -14.43 -11.74
CA ILE A 488 -0.39 -14.42 -11.96
C ILE A 488 -0.94 -15.79 -11.59
N VAL A 489 -2.03 -15.81 -10.82
CA VAL A 489 -2.72 -17.04 -10.42
C VAL A 489 -4.09 -17.10 -11.05
N HIS A 490 -4.39 -18.18 -11.76
CA HIS A 490 -5.70 -18.45 -12.34
C HIS A 490 -6.48 -19.47 -11.50
N ALA A 491 -7.81 -19.37 -11.53
CA ALA A 491 -8.67 -20.41 -10.98
C ALA A 491 -8.46 -21.72 -11.76
N GLY A 492 -8.15 -22.79 -11.04
CA GLY A 492 -7.77 -24.10 -11.62
C GLY A 492 -6.29 -24.42 -11.50
N ASP A 493 -5.43 -23.43 -11.21
CA ASP A 493 -3.99 -23.63 -11.13
C ASP A 493 -3.60 -24.54 -9.95
N GLN A 494 -2.51 -25.27 -10.16
CA GLN A 494 -1.87 -26.09 -9.13
C GLN A 494 -0.62 -25.37 -8.63
N LEU A 495 -0.53 -25.21 -7.32
CA LEU A 495 0.56 -24.50 -6.64
C LEU A 495 1.10 -25.34 -5.48
N TYR A 496 2.36 -25.15 -5.12
CA TYR A 496 2.94 -25.73 -3.91
C TYR A 496 2.55 -24.90 -2.69
N LEU A 497 1.87 -25.51 -1.73
CA LEU A 497 1.55 -24.92 -0.43
C LEU A 497 2.50 -25.43 0.64
N GLY A 498 3.11 -24.51 1.40
CA GLY A 498 3.98 -24.87 2.51
C GLY A 498 4.75 -23.68 3.08
N PRO A 499 5.79 -23.92 3.89
CA PRO A 499 6.21 -25.23 4.38
C PRO A 499 5.25 -25.76 5.44
N ASP A 500 5.07 -27.07 5.53
CA ASP A 500 4.39 -27.74 6.63
C ASP A 500 5.26 -27.75 7.91
N GLY A 501 4.91 -28.56 8.92
CA GLY A 501 5.71 -28.67 10.16
C GLY A 501 7.08 -29.33 9.96
N ASN A 502 7.22 -30.09 8.87
CA ASN A 502 8.42 -30.83 8.50
C ASN A 502 9.27 -30.10 7.45
N GLY A 503 8.79 -28.95 6.94
CA GLY A 503 9.48 -28.17 5.92
C GLY A 503 9.13 -28.58 4.49
N ALA A 504 8.19 -29.52 4.32
CA ALA A 504 7.74 -29.99 3.02
C ALA A 504 6.63 -29.10 2.44
N PHE A 505 6.49 -29.16 1.12
CA PHE A 505 5.42 -28.50 0.38
C PHE A 505 4.52 -29.56 -0.24
N GLN A 506 3.22 -29.28 -0.27
CA GLN A 506 2.21 -30.14 -0.88
C GLN A 506 1.54 -29.41 -2.03
N MET A 507 1.24 -30.11 -3.12
CA MET A 507 0.47 -29.50 -4.21
C MET A 507 -0.99 -29.32 -3.81
N VAL A 508 -1.53 -28.15 -4.14
CA VAL A 508 -2.95 -27.82 -3.96
C VAL A 508 -3.49 -27.16 -5.22
N THR A 509 -4.78 -27.35 -5.47
CA THR A 509 -5.47 -26.68 -6.58
C THR A 509 -6.29 -25.51 -6.07
N VAL A 510 -6.15 -24.36 -6.73
CA VAL A 510 -6.98 -23.18 -6.51
C VAL A 510 -8.35 -23.42 -7.16
N LYS A 511 -9.41 -23.59 -6.37
CA LYS A 511 -10.78 -23.84 -6.85
C LYS A 511 -11.45 -22.55 -7.34
N SER A 512 -11.25 -21.46 -6.61
CA SER A 512 -11.92 -20.18 -6.86
C SER A 512 -11.07 -19.04 -6.29
N ILE A 513 -11.12 -17.88 -6.94
CA ILE A 513 -10.41 -16.68 -6.51
C ILE A 513 -11.44 -15.60 -6.21
N GLN A 514 -11.26 -14.91 -5.09
CA GLN A 514 -12.04 -13.73 -4.75
C GLN A 514 -11.16 -12.52 -4.49
N ARG A 515 -11.50 -11.40 -5.09
CA ARG A 515 -10.88 -10.10 -4.85
C ARG A 515 -11.94 -9.13 -4.33
N LYS A 516 -11.70 -8.55 -3.14
CA LYS A 516 -12.64 -7.63 -2.48
C LYS A 516 -14.09 -8.14 -2.41
N ARG A 517 -14.25 -9.45 -2.15
CA ARG A 517 -15.54 -10.17 -2.07
C ARG A 517 -16.25 -10.41 -3.41
N LEU A 518 -15.60 -10.10 -4.53
CA LEU A 518 -16.06 -10.45 -5.87
C LEU A 518 -15.32 -11.68 -6.39
N ASN A 519 -16.01 -12.57 -7.09
CA ASN A 519 -15.36 -13.67 -7.79
C ASN A 519 -14.62 -13.13 -9.02
N VAL A 520 -13.37 -13.55 -9.19
CA VAL A 520 -12.52 -13.18 -10.33
C VAL A 520 -11.85 -14.43 -10.90
N PRO A 521 -11.56 -14.48 -12.22
CA PRO A 521 -10.93 -15.65 -12.83
C PRO A 521 -9.43 -15.74 -12.51
N LEU A 522 -8.76 -14.60 -12.27
CA LEU A 522 -7.34 -14.52 -11.95
C LEU A 522 -7.04 -13.46 -10.88
N ALA A 523 -5.85 -13.56 -10.29
CA ALA A 523 -5.26 -12.52 -9.44
C ALA A 523 -3.82 -12.26 -9.85
N CYS A 524 -3.45 -10.98 -9.95
CA CYS A 524 -2.12 -10.54 -10.35
C CYS A 524 -1.26 -10.13 -9.14
N ALA A 525 0.05 -10.14 -9.33
CA ALA A 525 1.01 -9.58 -8.39
C ALA A 525 0.62 -8.16 -7.94
N GLY A 526 0.75 -7.91 -6.63
CA GLY A 526 0.34 -6.68 -5.94
C GLY A 526 -1.08 -6.67 -5.40
N GLN A 527 -1.91 -7.66 -5.75
CA GLN A 527 -3.31 -7.68 -5.35
C GLN A 527 -3.54 -8.49 -4.07
N SER A 528 -4.50 -8.02 -3.25
CA SER A 528 -5.02 -8.81 -2.13
C SER A 528 -6.13 -9.72 -2.61
N ALA A 529 -5.94 -11.04 -2.49
CA ALA A 529 -6.89 -12.03 -2.97
C ALA A 529 -7.11 -13.15 -1.94
N SER A 530 -8.27 -13.80 -2.03
CA SER A 530 -8.64 -14.97 -1.26
C SER A 530 -8.83 -16.17 -2.17
N PHE A 531 -8.13 -17.26 -1.89
CA PHE A 531 -8.16 -18.48 -2.68
C PHE A 531 -8.94 -19.57 -1.94
N GLY A 532 -9.98 -20.11 -2.57
CA GLY A 532 -10.63 -21.33 -2.13
C GLY A 532 -9.80 -22.53 -2.58
N LEU A 533 -9.40 -23.39 -1.64
CA LEU A 533 -8.50 -24.52 -1.92
C LEU A 533 -9.26 -25.85 -1.95
N LYS A 534 -8.89 -26.73 -2.89
CA LYS A 534 -9.51 -28.05 -3.04
C LYS A 534 -8.86 -29.09 -2.13
N LYS A 535 -9.69 -29.93 -1.47
CA LYS A 535 -9.28 -31.13 -0.72
C LYS A 535 -8.24 -30.92 0.40
N ILE A 536 -8.16 -29.71 0.97
CA ILE A 536 -7.27 -29.41 2.10
C ILE A 536 -8.05 -29.03 3.35
N ARG A 537 -7.58 -29.49 4.51
CA ARG A 537 -8.16 -29.13 5.82
C ARG A 537 -7.53 -27.85 6.34
N ARG A 538 -8.34 -26.92 6.84
CA ARG A 538 -7.88 -25.67 7.48
C ARG A 538 -6.81 -25.90 8.56
N SER A 539 -6.92 -26.97 9.35
CA SER A 539 -5.97 -27.28 10.42
C SER A 539 -4.53 -27.52 9.96
N THR A 540 -4.32 -27.85 8.68
CA THR A 540 -2.99 -28.06 8.10
C THR A 540 -2.32 -26.76 7.67
N ILE A 541 -3.08 -25.66 7.56
CA ILE A 541 -2.60 -24.38 7.07
C ILE A 541 -2.34 -23.45 8.25
N ARG A 542 -1.15 -22.83 8.29
CA ARG A 542 -0.79 -21.79 9.26
C ARG A 542 -0.53 -20.46 8.56
N LYS A 543 -0.71 -19.37 9.30
CA LYS A 543 -0.31 -18.03 8.86
C LYS A 543 1.20 -18.00 8.64
N GLY A 544 1.66 -17.33 7.58
CA GLY A 544 3.07 -17.32 7.19
C GLY A 544 3.50 -18.50 6.31
N MET A 545 2.59 -19.42 5.97
CA MET A 545 2.80 -20.29 4.81
C MET A 545 2.72 -19.48 3.52
N VAL A 546 3.29 -20.03 2.45
CA VAL A 546 3.26 -19.46 1.11
C VAL A 546 2.70 -20.49 0.12
N MET A 547 2.19 -19.98 -0.99
CA MET A 547 1.92 -20.77 -2.18
C MET A 547 2.87 -20.34 -3.28
N LEU A 548 3.55 -21.31 -3.89
CA LEU A 548 4.61 -21.09 -4.88
C LEU A 548 4.27 -21.79 -6.18
N ASP A 549 4.87 -21.31 -7.27
CA ASP A 549 4.75 -21.92 -8.59
C ASP A 549 5.13 -23.40 -8.59
N LYS A 550 4.36 -24.23 -9.30
CA LYS A 550 4.62 -25.67 -9.47
C LYS A 550 5.96 -25.93 -10.19
N GLU A 551 6.43 -24.97 -10.99
CA GLU A 551 7.66 -25.06 -11.79
C GLU A 551 8.87 -24.52 -11.02
N THR A 552 8.72 -24.17 -9.75
CA THR A 552 9.83 -23.74 -8.89
C THR A 552 10.87 -24.87 -8.76
N ILE A 553 12.07 -24.64 -9.31
CA ILE A 553 13.22 -25.56 -9.28
C ILE A 553 14.39 -24.89 -8.52
N PRO A 554 15.03 -25.57 -7.55
CA PRO A 554 14.63 -26.86 -6.96
C PRO A 554 13.30 -26.74 -6.20
N PRO A 555 12.61 -27.87 -5.92
CA PRO A 555 11.38 -27.86 -5.14
C PRO A 555 11.57 -27.07 -3.84
N PRO A 556 10.62 -26.18 -3.49
CA PRO A 556 10.78 -25.31 -2.35
C PRO A 556 10.88 -26.15 -1.07
N ARG A 557 11.76 -25.72 -0.15
CA ARG A 557 11.92 -26.32 1.18
C ARG A 557 11.88 -25.23 2.24
N GLY A 558 11.26 -25.55 3.38
CA GLY A 558 11.26 -24.67 4.53
C GLY A 558 12.65 -24.62 5.15
N CYS A 559 13.14 -23.43 5.44
CA CYS A 559 14.39 -23.22 6.15
C CYS A 559 14.13 -23.19 7.66
N ARG A 560 15.03 -23.80 8.44
CA ARG A 560 15.06 -23.63 9.90
C ARG A 560 16.14 -22.66 10.32
N GLU A 561 17.25 -22.61 9.61
CA GLU A 561 18.38 -21.77 9.94
C GLU A 561 18.63 -20.72 8.87
N PHE A 562 19.03 -19.54 9.30
CA PHE A 562 19.36 -18.45 8.40
C PHE A 562 20.30 -17.48 9.10
N GLU A 563 21.05 -16.73 8.31
CA GLU A 563 21.87 -15.62 8.76
C GLU A 563 21.20 -14.32 8.37
N ALA A 564 21.32 -13.35 9.27
CA ALA A 564 20.74 -12.04 9.12
C ALA A 564 21.66 -10.96 9.65
N GLU A 565 21.80 -9.89 8.89
CA GLU A 565 22.41 -8.65 9.37
C GLU A 565 21.39 -7.91 10.20
N ILE A 566 21.71 -7.65 11.47
CA ILE A 566 20.80 -6.98 12.40
C ILE A 566 21.41 -5.71 12.98
N LEU A 567 20.54 -4.77 13.33
CA LEU A 567 20.80 -3.60 14.15
C LEU A 567 19.93 -3.68 15.41
N VAL A 568 20.57 -3.67 16.58
CA VAL A 568 19.87 -3.61 17.87
C VAL A 568 19.46 -2.16 18.14
N LEU A 569 18.16 -1.87 18.14
CA LEU A 569 17.65 -0.51 18.33
C LEU A 569 17.64 -0.10 19.80
N TYR A 570 17.04 -0.91 20.65
CA TYR A 570 16.99 -0.69 22.09
C TYR A 570 16.72 -1.98 22.83
N HIS A 571 17.66 -2.36 23.69
CA HIS A 571 17.56 -3.51 24.57
C HIS A 571 18.15 -3.16 25.94
N SER A 572 17.41 -3.46 27.02
CA SER A 572 17.82 -3.13 28.39
C SER A 572 18.95 -4.02 28.90
N THR A 573 19.07 -5.23 28.36
CA THR A 573 20.11 -6.21 28.70
C THR A 573 20.93 -6.57 27.47
N THR A 574 21.83 -7.53 27.59
CA THR A 574 22.61 -8.09 26.48
C THR A 574 21.84 -9.17 25.73
N ILE A 575 21.97 -9.20 24.41
CA ILE A 575 21.51 -10.31 23.57
C ILE A 575 22.69 -11.26 23.42
N GLY A 576 22.54 -12.48 23.94
CA GLY A 576 23.58 -13.50 23.99
C GLY A 576 23.20 -14.77 23.22
N HIS A 577 24.10 -15.74 23.22
CA HIS A 577 23.82 -17.09 22.74
C HIS A 577 22.55 -17.67 23.40
N LYS A 578 21.74 -18.40 22.63
CA LYS A 578 20.44 -18.98 23.01
C LYS A 578 19.33 -17.96 23.33
N TYR A 579 19.55 -16.66 23.16
CA TYR A 579 18.48 -15.67 23.26
C TYR A 579 17.35 -16.02 22.29
N GLN A 580 16.10 -15.88 22.74
CA GLN A 580 14.92 -16.17 21.95
C GLN A 580 14.06 -14.93 21.81
N ALA A 581 13.68 -14.61 20.59
CA ALA A 581 12.81 -13.49 20.30
C ALA A 581 11.79 -13.83 19.23
N MET A 582 10.68 -13.10 19.25
CA MET A 582 9.66 -13.19 18.21
C MET A 582 10.14 -12.47 16.97
N LEU A 583 10.37 -13.20 15.88
CA LEU A 583 10.71 -12.65 14.58
C LEU A 583 9.46 -12.49 13.72
N HIS A 584 9.43 -11.38 12.99
CA HIS A 584 8.47 -11.05 11.97
C HIS A 584 9.24 -10.84 10.66
N CYS A 585 8.89 -11.60 9.62
CA CYS A 585 9.47 -11.51 8.29
C CYS A 585 8.38 -11.79 7.25
N GLY A 586 7.88 -10.73 6.59
CA GLY A 586 6.66 -10.82 5.78
C GLY A 586 5.49 -11.39 6.59
N ALA A 587 4.77 -12.36 6.04
CA ALA A 587 3.71 -13.06 6.76
C ALA A 587 4.19 -14.03 7.87
N VAL A 588 5.49 -14.37 7.92
CA VAL A 588 6.06 -15.27 8.92
C VAL A 588 6.16 -14.57 10.27
N ARG A 589 5.58 -15.20 11.30
CA ARG A 589 5.68 -14.76 12.69
C ARG A 589 5.99 -15.95 13.59
N GLN A 590 7.24 -16.04 14.04
CA GLN A 590 7.66 -17.16 14.87
C GLN A 590 8.89 -16.86 15.72
N THR A 591 9.02 -17.57 16.83
CA THR A 591 10.19 -17.48 17.69
C THR A 591 11.38 -18.07 16.95
N ALA A 592 12.50 -17.36 16.99
CA ALA A 592 13.80 -17.96 16.66
C ALA A 592 14.77 -17.76 17.82
N ARG A 593 15.73 -18.68 17.86
CA ARG A 593 16.85 -18.70 18.79
C ARG A 593 18.09 -18.17 18.09
N VAL A 594 18.89 -17.38 18.80
CA VAL A 594 20.22 -16.99 18.36
C VAL A 594 21.20 -18.13 18.61
N LEU A 595 21.84 -18.62 17.54
CA LEU A 595 22.85 -19.69 17.59
C LEU A 595 24.28 -19.14 17.63
N ALA A 596 24.59 -18.14 16.82
CA ALA A 596 25.92 -17.56 16.73
C ALA A 596 25.83 -16.12 16.25
N MET A 597 26.84 -15.33 16.57
CA MET A 597 26.95 -13.92 16.17
C MET A 597 28.35 -13.61 15.68
N ASP A 598 28.47 -12.65 14.77
CA ASP A 598 29.75 -12.15 14.26
C ASP A 598 30.37 -11.13 15.23
N LYS A 599 30.62 -11.58 16.47
CA LYS A 599 31.35 -10.84 17.50
C LYS A 599 32.18 -11.81 18.36
N PRO A 600 33.40 -11.43 18.77
CA PRO A 600 34.25 -12.28 19.60
C PRO A 600 33.58 -12.65 20.93
N ASP A 601 32.92 -11.69 21.57
CA ASP A 601 32.27 -11.88 22.87
C ASP A 601 30.88 -12.55 22.78
N GLN A 602 30.38 -12.84 21.57
CA GLN A 602 29.04 -13.41 21.33
C GLN A 602 27.89 -12.65 22.04
N ILE A 603 28.07 -11.34 22.23
CA ILE A 603 27.14 -10.48 22.97
C ILE A 603 26.85 -9.23 22.13
N LEU A 604 25.57 -8.88 22.01
CA LEU A 604 25.09 -7.65 21.40
C LEU A 604 24.43 -6.72 22.42
N ARG A 605 24.67 -5.44 22.26
CA ARG A 605 24.15 -4.32 23.06
C ARG A 605 23.39 -3.35 22.14
N THR A 606 22.69 -2.40 22.75
CA THR A 606 21.98 -1.35 22.03
C THR A 606 22.93 -0.57 21.11
N GLY A 607 22.53 -0.40 19.85
CA GLY A 607 23.31 0.29 18.82
C GLY A 607 24.21 -0.64 17.99
N ASP A 608 24.43 -1.88 18.43
CA ASP A 608 25.30 -2.81 17.73
C ASP A 608 24.71 -3.26 16.39
N ARG A 609 25.59 -3.38 15.39
CA ARG A 609 25.35 -4.07 14.13
C ARG A 609 26.15 -5.36 14.11
N ALA A 610 25.53 -6.46 13.72
CA ALA A 610 26.20 -7.75 13.59
C ALA A 610 25.43 -8.69 12.66
N THR A 611 26.14 -9.65 12.10
CA THR A 611 25.54 -10.81 11.42
C THR A 611 25.22 -11.87 12.48
N VAL A 612 23.99 -12.35 12.50
CA VAL A 612 23.50 -13.30 13.50
C VAL A 612 22.87 -14.50 12.80
N ARG A 613 23.27 -15.70 13.25
CA ARG A 613 22.65 -16.96 12.83
C ARG A 613 21.46 -17.27 13.73
N PHE A 614 20.28 -17.31 13.13
CA PHE A 614 19.03 -17.63 13.80
C PHE A 614 18.57 -19.05 13.45
N GLN A 615 17.86 -19.67 14.39
CA GLN A 615 17.16 -20.94 14.20
C GLN A 615 15.69 -20.80 14.60
N PHE A 616 14.80 -20.99 13.64
CA PHE A 616 13.36 -21.04 13.87
C PHE A 616 12.94 -22.35 14.57
N LEU A 617 11.90 -22.26 15.42
CA LEU A 617 11.32 -23.43 16.09
C LEU A 617 10.61 -24.41 15.12
N GLN A 618 9.94 -23.89 14.10
CA GLN A 618 9.37 -24.64 12.97
C GLN A 618 9.91 -24.08 11.64
N PRO A 619 10.04 -24.90 10.59
CA PRO A 619 10.48 -24.44 9.27
C PRO A 619 9.62 -23.29 8.75
N ALA A 620 10.23 -22.30 8.11
CA ALA A 620 9.52 -21.20 7.46
C ALA A 620 10.08 -20.96 6.06
N TYR A 621 9.28 -20.33 5.20
CA TYR A 621 9.80 -19.85 3.92
C TYR A 621 10.37 -18.45 4.10
N LEU A 622 11.62 -18.26 3.69
CA LEU A 622 12.31 -16.98 3.71
C LEU A 622 12.95 -16.72 2.35
N LYS A 623 13.12 -15.44 2.03
CA LYS A 623 13.95 -15.00 0.91
C LYS A 623 15.17 -14.24 1.41
N VAL A 624 16.28 -14.39 0.69
CA VAL A 624 17.44 -13.52 0.87
C VAL A 624 17.01 -12.08 0.59
N GLY A 625 17.44 -11.19 1.47
CA GLY A 625 17.10 -9.78 1.44
C GLY A 625 15.78 -9.40 2.09
N ALA A 626 15.01 -10.37 2.62
CA ALA A 626 13.78 -10.06 3.34
C ALA A 626 14.08 -9.26 4.62
N ARG A 627 13.29 -8.20 4.85
CA ARG A 627 13.37 -7.39 6.06
C ARG A 627 12.78 -8.16 7.24
N LEU A 628 13.50 -8.18 8.35
CA LEU A 628 13.08 -8.84 9.58
C LEU A 628 13.03 -7.85 10.75
N ILE A 629 12.13 -8.14 11.67
CA ILE A 629 11.99 -7.40 12.92
C ILE A 629 11.92 -8.42 14.04
N PHE A 630 12.74 -8.26 15.06
CA PHE A 630 12.65 -9.09 16.25
C PHE A 630 12.20 -8.30 17.47
N ARG A 631 11.38 -8.96 18.29
CA ARG A 631 10.59 -8.32 19.34
C ARG A 631 10.55 -9.16 20.60
N GLU A 632 10.47 -8.45 21.72
CA GLU A 632 10.19 -8.97 23.07
C GLU A 632 9.29 -7.95 23.76
N GLY A 633 7.97 -8.09 23.54
CA GLY A 633 6.98 -7.06 23.85
C GLY A 633 7.05 -5.88 22.87
N ARG A 634 8.13 -5.08 22.92
CA ARG A 634 8.45 -3.96 22.01
C ARG A 634 9.46 -4.38 20.94
N THR A 635 9.63 -3.54 19.91
CA THR A 635 10.67 -3.74 18.90
C THR A 635 12.05 -3.61 19.52
N LYS A 636 12.88 -4.64 19.34
CA LYS A 636 14.25 -4.70 19.90
C LYS A 636 15.31 -4.45 18.85
N GLY A 637 15.10 -4.97 17.64
CA GLY A 637 15.97 -4.71 16.53
C GLY A 637 15.35 -5.05 15.19
N ILE A 638 16.07 -4.64 14.16
CA ILE A 638 15.68 -4.73 12.75
C ILE A 638 16.82 -5.39 12.00
N GLY A 639 16.52 -5.96 10.84
CA GLY A 639 17.57 -6.56 10.04
C GLY A 639 17.12 -6.96 8.65
N LYS A 640 18.04 -7.61 7.94
CA LYS A 640 17.84 -8.16 6.61
C LYS A 640 18.42 -9.56 6.56
N VAL A 641 17.68 -10.51 6.01
CA VAL A 641 18.18 -11.88 5.79
C VAL A 641 19.33 -11.81 4.79
N SER A 642 20.52 -12.24 5.18
CA SER A 642 21.71 -12.24 4.31
C SER A 642 21.88 -13.58 3.61
N LYS A 643 21.61 -14.69 4.31
CA LYS A 643 21.80 -16.04 3.79
C LYS A 643 20.82 -17.03 4.40
N ILE A 644 20.39 -18.01 3.60
CA ILE A 644 19.56 -19.13 4.07
C ILE A 644 20.45 -20.35 4.26
N VAL A 645 20.37 -20.98 5.43
CA VAL A 645 21.14 -22.17 5.79
C VAL A 645 20.14 -23.32 5.85
N ALA A 646 20.10 -24.13 4.78
CA ALA A 646 19.06 -25.12 4.50
C ALA A 646 18.61 -25.96 5.70
#